data_AF-A7VEC1-F1
#
_entry.id   AF-A7VEC1-F1
#
_cell.length_a   1.000
_cell.length_b   1.000
_cell.length_c   1.000
_cell.angle_alpha   90.00
_cell.angle_beta   90.00
_cell.angle_gamma   90.00
#
_symmetry.space_group_name_H-M   'P 1'
#
loop_
_entity.id
_entity.type
_entity.pdbx_description
1 polymer ?
#
loop_
_entity_poly.entity_id
_entity_poly.type
_entity_poly.pdbx_seq_one_letter_code
_entity_poly.pdbx_strand_id
1 'polypeptide(L)'
;MKYNLKGLITILLVVILLFNVTGIVKAETTTDKNTIDYPYTIFAESDENGAITINADNFCINGNIATNGTIVSSGNMNINGSKKENVNENVIYIFDKIESQYFTNCKIEKYTDDYMVKDQNIDINTPVEVKGDITLSGNVNINAPIKAYRDISLQGEVKNSNDSIIYSKYGDIVIDSLNVNLNGLIYAPFGNVEIKAQNLNLNNIVIIANSITFECSSINANYNKKIANFVGVNSENFVIPYEDYIYFLKSRSDLYDNTECGDIDVDKFIQLSDDISEYANVDIEYDGMQVKKYITDLDEIYGDSITSLTGFSYEEIAKKVLSMQYGVDKGQVVLGKSINLLDANNINTYKGFNYVIEGNKGYITVATHSKEALIKDVVEGEILPEKYGDLYYLSSGELYYKNIDYYTLDGVCIDKDEFSEFLRERKEQYYNLTLNLLADLETECVYQLNNLIYVDNYNYDDMLLQKRYDGQSGSGYGGIDNCAKYLKDRYGGTITKTSSKSLTMATFSQSSLDNGSNCSLAAITRVLYYYNKNGYTKISNDYKTIYSKVKKIAKKYGYTSRDGISATKINNVVNDVLKDYGYSKSNCKGIYVWNFKNQVKKEIDNNRPVIMNIARGYYGNHTVTVCGYAIYKRSSKKSKISSNKTYNMIQVYDGWTTYKRFIDYSAFAYDLVTSGFGSFNTVTMKK
;
A
#
# COMPACT_ATOMS: atom_id res chain seq x y z
N MET A 1 23.86 -5.02 45.63
CA MET A 1 24.77 -4.40 44.65
C MET A 1 25.41 -5.50 43.82
N LYS A 2 24.79 -5.84 42.69
CA LYS A 2 25.27 -6.80 41.68
C LYS A 2 24.47 -6.51 40.40
N TYR A 3 25.21 -6.29 39.31
CA TYR A 3 24.71 -6.00 37.97
C TYR A 3 23.91 -7.17 37.39
N ASN A 4 22.87 -6.90 36.62
CA ASN A 4 22.30 -7.90 35.70
C ASN A 4 21.98 -7.24 34.35
N LEU A 5 22.76 -7.65 33.36
CA LEU A 5 22.70 -7.30 31.95
C LEU A 5 21.67 -8.24 31.30
N LYS A 6 20.53 -7.73 30.85
CA LYS A 6 19.58 -8.47 30.00
C LYS A 6 19.31 -7.65 28.74
N GLY A 7 19.54 -8.29 27.60
CA GLY A 7 19.13 -7.78 26.29
C GLY A 7 20.23 -7.92 25.26
N LEU A 8 20.40 -9.13 24.71
CA LEU A 8 20.88 -9.36 23.34
C LEU A 8 20.89 -10.88 23.03
N ILE A 9 20.24 -11.24 21.92
CA ILE A 9 20.44 -12.42 21.06
C ILE A 9 19.86 -13.76 21.57
N THR A 10 18.85 -14.30 20.88
CA THR A 10 18.94 -15.51 20.01
C THR A 10 17.55 -15.88 19.48
N ILE A 11 17.31 -15.60 18.19
CA ILE A 11 16.35 -16.31 17.33
C ILE A 11 17.20 -17.34 16.55
N LEU A 12 16.68 -18.58 16.36
CA LEU A 12 16.60 -19.34 15.09
C LEU A 12 16.71 -20.89 15.22
N LEU A 13 15.72 -21.58 14.60
CA LEU A 13 15.68 -22.95 14.00
C LEU A 13 15.66 -24.25 14.83
N VAL A 14 14.64 -25.11 14.60
CA VAL A 14 14.76 -26.48 14.01
C VAL A 14 13.37 -27.04 13.57
N VAL A 15 13.20 -27.15 12.24
CA VAL A 15 12.74 -28.28 11.40
C VAL A 15 11.41 -29.04 11.68
N ILE A 16 10.56 -28.95 10.65
CA ILE A 16 9.48 -29.85 10.20
C ILE A 16 9.84 -31.35 10.27
N LEU A 17 8.94 -32.18 10.79
CA LEU A 17 8.90 -33.63 10.49
C LEU A 17 7.49 -34.05 10.00
N LEU A 18 7.33 -33.96 8.68
CA LEU A 18 6.74 -34.91 7.72
C LEU A 18 5.58 -35.86 8.13
N PHE A 19 4.47 -35.67 7.41
CA PHE A 19 3.58 -36.64 6.72
C PHE A 19 2.79 -37.74 7.48
N ASN A 20 1.46 -37.58 7.33
CA ASN A 20 0.48 -38.53 6.76
C ASN A 20 -0.39 -39.46 7.65
N VAL A 21 -1.66 -39.52 7.21
CA VAL A 21 -2.64 -40.63 7.20
C VAL A 21 -3.81 -40.60 8.21
N THR A 22 -5.01 -40.47 7.61
CA THR A 22 -6.37 -40.94 7.98
C THR A 22 -7.14 -40.29 9.12
N GLY A 23 -8.36 -39.88 8.79
CA GLY A 23 -9.34 -39.38 9.75
C GLY A 23 -9.92 -40.46 10.66
N ILE A 24 -10.56 -39.99 11.71
CA ILE A 24 -11.79 -40.49 12.35
C ILE A 24 -12.19 -39.42 13.38
N VAL A 25 -13.48 -39.06 13.37
CA VAL A 25 -14.10 -38.23 14.41
C VAL A 25 -14.01 -38.97 15.75
N LYS A 26 -13.45 -38.32 16.78
CA LYS A 26 -13.74 -38.66 18.18
C LYS A 26 -13.64 -37.41 19.05
N ALA A 27 -14.76 -37.09 19.69
CA ALA A 27 -14.78 -36.21 20.85
C ALA A 27 -14.01 -36.89 21.99
N GLU A 28 -13.05 -36.20 22.59
CA GLU A 28 -12.71 -36.35 24.01
C GLU A 28 -11.81 -35.21 24.47
N THR A 29 -12.10 -34.79 25.69
CA THR A 29 -11.52 -33.72 26.50
C THR A 29 -10.01 -33.83 26.66
N THR A 30 -9.28 -32.74 26.40
CA THR A 30 -7.91 -32.55 26.90
C THR A 30 -7.85 -31.29 27.75
N THR A 31 -7.90 -31.47 29.07
CA THR A 31 -7.40 -30.50 30.04
C THR A 31 -5.87 -30.44 29.98
N ASP A 32 -5.37 -29.23 30.22
CA ASP A 32 -3.98 -28.84 30.54
C ASP A 32 -3.00 -28.60 29.39
N LYS A 33 -3.24 -27.49 28.66
CA LYS A 33 -2.22 -26.45 28.57
C LYS A 33 -2.59 -25.38 29.59
N ASN A 34 -1.64 -24.85 30.37
CA ASN A 34 -1.86 -23.69 31.25
C ASN A 34 -2.30 -22.46 30.43
N THR A 35 -3.57 -22.41 30.04
CA THR A 35 -4.21 -21.24 29.45
C THR A 35 -4.57 -20.32 30.61
N ILE A 36 -3.89 -19.18 30.70
CA ILE A 36 -4.22 -18.14 31.67
C ILE A 36 -5.53 -17.51 31.20
N ASP A 37 -6.54 -17.50 32.07
CA ASP A 37 -7.86 -16.90 31.77
C ASP A 37 -7.72 -15.39 31.55
N TYR A 38 -8.45 -14.84 30.56
CA TYR A 38 -8.52 -13.39 30.34
C TYR A 38 -9.01 -12.69 31.61
N PRO A 39 -8.28 -11.71 32.16
CA PRO A 39 -8.50 -11.28 33.55
C PRO A 39 -9.73 -10.39 33.74
N TYR A 40 -10.32 -9.83 32.67
CA TYR A 40 -11.36 -8.82 32.76
C TYR A 40 -12.75 -9.35 32.39
N THR A 41 -13.74 -8.88 33.13
CA THR A 41 -15.16 -8.99 32.75
C THR A 41 -15.52 -7.90 31.74
N ILE A 42 -14.93 -6.71 31.90
CA ILE A 42 -15.13 -5.55 31.03
C ILE A 42 -13.77 -4.90 30.78
N PHE A 43 -13.41 -4.74 29.51
CA PHE A 43 -12.20 -4.03 29.08
C PHE A 43 -12.50 -3.07 27.94
N ALA A 44 -12.04 -1.82 28.07
CA ALA A 44 -12.09 -0.82 27.00
C ALA A 44 -10.68 -0.35 26.61
N GLU A 45 -10.35 -0.43 25.33
CA GLU A 45 -9.02 -0.08 24.79
C GLU A 45 -8.73 1.42 24.79
N SER A 46 -9.74 2.27 24.61
CA SER A 46 -9.56 3.72 24.47
C SER A 46 -8.82 4.32 25.67
N ASP A 47 -7.89 5.25 25.39
CA ASP A 47 -7.16 6.05 26.38
C ASP A 47 -7.87 7.38 26.72
N GLU A 48 -9.08 7.58 26.19
CA GLU A 48 -9.86 8.80 26.39
C GLU A 48 -10.57 8.86 27.77
N ASN A 49 -10.96 10.08 28.14
CA ASN A 49 -11.82 10.25 29.31
C ASN A 49 -13.21 9.66 29.07
N GLY A 50 -13.66 8.79 29.98
CA GLY A 50 -14.95 8.11 29.83
C GLY A 50 -14.94 6.94 28.86
N ALA A 51 -13.77 6.37 28.55
CA ALA A 51 -13.62 5.13 27.78
C ALA A 51 -14.54 4.00 28.29
N ILE A 52 -14.85 3.98 29.59
CA ILE A 52 -16.02 3.29 30.13
C ILE A 52 -16.93 4.31 30.81
N THR A 53 -18.18 4.41 30.35
CA THR A 53 -19.20 5.30 30.91
C THR A 53 -20.38 4.50 31.44
N ILE A 54 -20.75 4.72 32.71
CA ILE A 54 -21.82 4.01 33.42
C ILE A 54 -22.87 5.02 33.89
N ASN A 55 -23.96 5.10 33.13
CA ASN A 55 -25.14 5.90 33.45
C ASN A 55 -26.19 5.00 34.12
N ALA A 56 -25.99 4.68 35.40
CA ALA A 56 -26.91 3.86 36.18
C ALA A 56 -26.94 4.20 37.67
N ASP A 57 -28.09 4.01 38.33
CA ASP A 57 -28.24 4.25 39.76
C ASP A 57 -27.38 3.27 40.58
N ASN A 58 -27.33 2.00 40.15
CA ASN A 58 -26.54 0.96 40.78
C ASN A 58 -25.83 0.08 39.75
N PHE A 59 -24.52 -0.03 39.87
CA PHE A 59 -23.66 -0.89 39.06
C PHE A 59 -22.94 -1.91 39.95
N CYS A 60 -23.28 -3.19 39.82
CA CYS A 60 -22.67 -4.29 40.58
C CYS A 60 -21.94 -5.24 39.64
N ILE A 61 -20.66 -5.51 39.88
CA ILE A 61 -19.86 -6.46 39.10
C ILE A 61 -19.10 -7.43 40.00
N ASN A 62 -19.19 -8.72 39.72
CA ASN A 62 -18.34 -9.76 40.30
C ASN A 62 -17.26 -10.15 39.29
N GLY A 63 -16.18 -9.38 39.27
CA GLY A 63 -15.09 -9.51 38.32
C GLY A 63 -14.28 -8.23 38.15
N ASN A 64 -13.21 -8.29 37.34
CA ASN A 64 -12.33 -7.15 37.13
C ASN A 64 -12.81 -6.27 35.97
N ILE A 65 -12.60 -4.96 36.09
CA ILE A 65 -12.83 -3.96 35.05
C ILE A 65 -11.55 -3.16 34.82
N ALA A 66 -11.20 -2.94 33.55
CA ALA A 66 -10.03 -2.17 33.18
C ALA A 66 -10.23 -1.32 31.92
N THR A 67 -9.51 -0.20 31.83
CA THR A 67 -9.43 0.61 30.62
C THR A 67 -8.11 1.37 30.55
N ASN A 68 -7.66 1.71 29.34
CA ASN A 68 -6.52 2.60 29.14
C ASN A 68 -6.84 4.07 29.42
N GLY A 69 -8.11 4.45 29.43
CA GLY A 69 -8.60 5.79 29.73
C GLY A 69 -9.14 5.88 31.16
N THR A 70 -10.31 6.49 31.32
CA THR A 70 -11.01 6.62 32.62
C THR A 70 -12.40 6.01 32.62
N ILE A 71 -12.87 5.64 33.82
CA ILE A 71 -14.20 5.10 34.11
C ILE A 71 -15.04 6.20 34.75
N VAL A 72 -16.11 6.61 34.07
CA VAL A 72 -17.07 7.60 34.54
C VAL A 72 -18.35 6.90 34.99
N SER A 73 -18.86 7.22 36.18
CA SER A 73 -20.13 6.67 36.71
C SER A 73 -20.99 7.75 37.35
N SER A 74 -22.29 7.70 37.11
CA SER A 74 -23.27 8.66 37.69
C SER A 74 -23.91 8.18 39.01
N GLY A 75 -23.94 6.87 39.26
CA GLY A 75 -24.49 6.29 40.50
C GLY A 75 -23.50 5.39 41.24
N ASN A 76 -24.03 4.54 42.11
CA ASN A 76 -23.22 3.70 42.99
C ASN A 76 -22.51 2.59 42.20
N MET A 77 -21.19 2.46 42.38
CA MET A 77 -20.42 1.34 41.84
C MET A 77 -19.97 0.38 42.95
N ASN A 78 -20.34 -0.89 42.82
CA ASN A 78 -19.88 -1.98 43.65
C ASN A 78 -19.12 -3.01 42.80
N ILE A 79 -17.79 -3.01 42.92
CA ILE A 79 -16.89 -3.86 42.14
C ILE A 79 -16.26 -4.90 43.08
N ASN A 80 -16.73 -6.14 43.01
CA ASN A 80 -16.15 -7.29 43.69
C ASN A 80 -15.07 -7.91 42.79
N GLY A 81 -13.96 -7.17 42.64
CA GLY A 81 -12.82 -7.44 41.78
C GLY A 81 -11.89 -6.22 41.74
N SER A 82 -11.01 -6.12 40.75
CA SER A 82 -10.15 -4.95 40.55
C SER A 82 -10.78 -3.94 39.60
N LYS A 83 -10.79 -2.66 39.98
CA LYS A 83 -11.01 -1.52 39.10
C LYS A 83 -9.66 -0.95 38.68
N LYS A 84 -9.38 -0.86 37.38
CA LYS A 84 -8.14 -0.26 36.87
C LYS A 84 -8.42 0.76 35.76
N GLU A 85 -7.72 1.89 35.80
CA GLU A 85 -7.77 2.96 34.81
C GLU A 85 -6.33 3.27 34.40
N ASN A 86 -6.11 3.79 33.19
CA ASN A 86 -4.77 4.08 32.67
C ASN A 86 -3.81 2.88 32.70
N VAL A 87 -4.32 1.67 32.39
CA VAL A 87 -3.51 0.44 32.48
C VAL A 87 -2.47 0.28 31.37
N ASN A 88 -2.65 0.99 30.25
CA ASN A 88 -1.78 0.93 29.07
C ASN A 88 -1.54 -0.52 28.59
N GLU A 89 -2.64 -1.28 28.50
CA GLU A 89 -2.67 -2.67 28.04
C GLU A 89 -3.23 -2.69 26.61
N ASN A 90 -2.62 -3.49 25.73
CA ASN A 90 -3.13 -3.66 24.37
C ASN A 90 -4.44 -4.48 24.39
N VAL A 91 -5.36 -4.17 23.48
CA VAL A 91 -6.53 -5.03 23.24
C VAL A 91 -6.09 -6.42 22.78
N ILE A 92 -6.86 -7.45 23.14
CA ILE A 92 -6.59 -8.83 22.72
C ILE A 92 -7.36 -9.15 21.43
N TYR A 93 -6.63 -9.59 20.42
CA TYR A 93 -7.18 -10.05 19.15
C TYR A 93 -7.33 -11.58 19.16
N ILE A 94 -8.53 -12.09 18.88
CA ILE A 94 -8.85 -13.53 18.91
C ILE A 94 -9.71 -13.97 17.71
N PHE A 95 -9.47 -13.37 16.56
CA PHE A 95 -10.29 -13.55 15.37
C PHE A 95 -10.24 -14.98 14.83
N ASP A 96 -9.06 -15.59 14.77
CA ASP A 96 -8.90 -16.95 14.26
C ASP A 96 -9.47 -17.97 15.25
N LYS A 97 -9.33 -17.72 16.56
CA LYS A 97 -10.04 -18.49 17.61
C LYS A 97 -11.54 -18.45 17.45
N ILE A 98 -12.14 -17.27 17.25
CA ILE A 98 -13.59 -17.14 17.06
C ILE A 98 -14.01 -17.86 15.77
N GLU A 99 -13.29 -17.64 14.67
CA GLU A 99 -13.59 -18.22 13.37
C GLU A 99 -13.53 -19.76 13.40
N SER A 100 -12.43 -20.31 13.93
CA SER A 100 -12.21 -21.76 14.00
C SER A 100 -13.21 -22.47 14.91
N GLN A 101 -13.57 -21.87 16.05
CA GLN A 101 -14.45 -22.49 17.03
C GLN A 101 -15.94 -22.39 16.65
N TYR A 102 -16.35 -21.27 16.05
CA TYR A 102 -17.78 -20.94 15.87
C TYR A 102 -18.24 -20.87 14.41
N PHE A 103 -17.34 -20.72 13.44
CA PHE A 103 -17.67 -20.42 12.03
C PHE A 103 -16.94 -21.29 10.97
N THR A 104 -16.26 -22.38 11.35
CA THR A 104 -15.56 -23.24 10.37
C THR A 104 -16.23 -24.60 10.13
N ASN A 105 -16.72 -25.26 11.18
CA ASN A 105 -17.20 -26.66 11.11
C ASN A 105 -18.70 -26.81 11.44
N CYS A 106 -19.52 -25.81 11.09
CA CYS A 106 -20.94 -25.78 11.39
C CYS A 106 -21.74 -25.26 10.18
N LYS A 107 -23.08 -25.42 10.24
CA LYS A 107 -23.97 -24.73 9.31
C LYS A 107 -23.99 -23.25 9.69
N ILE A 108 -23.75 -22.37 8.72
CA ILE A 108 -23.67 -20.92 8.93
C ILE A 108 -24.58 -20.25 7.91
N GLU A 109 -25.35 -19.27 8.35
CA GLU A 109 -26.09 -18.37 7.47
C GLU A 109 -25.18 -17.19 7.14
N LYS A 110 -24.77 -17.09 5.87
CA LYS A 110 -23.82 -16.06 5.40
C LYS A 110 -24.52 -15.02 4.55
N TYR A 111 -24.28 -13.74 4.84
CA TYR A 111 -24.84 -12.61 4.11
C TYR A 111 -23.72 -11.64 3.72
N THR A 112 -23.71 -11.22 2.45
CA THR A 112 -22.72 -10.27 1.92
C THR A 112 -23.12 -8.82 2.13
N ASP A 113 -24.42 -8.55 2.18
CA ASP A 113 -25.02 -7.25 2.45
C ASP A 113 -25.57 -7.20 3.88
N ASP A 114 -26.19 -6.08 4.25
CA ASP A 114 -26.81 -5.90 5.57
C ASP A 114 -27.92 -6.94 5.83
N TYR A 115 -27.97 -7.44 7.06
CA TYR A 115 -28.97 -8.38 7.53
C TYR A 115 -29.94 -7.68 8.48
N MET A 116 -31.11 -7.32 7.97
CA MET A 116 -32.15 -6.61 8.72
C MET A 116 -33.39 -7.50 8.92
N VAL A 117 -33.72 -7.79 10.18
CA VAL A 117 -34.92 -8.56 10.54
C VAL A 117 -35.78 -7.74 11.49
N LYS A 118 -37.06 -7.61 11.14
CA LYS A 118 -38.08 -6.97 11.98
C LYS A 118 -39.26 -7.92 12.16
N ASP A 119 -39.33 -8.52 13.33
CA ASP A 119 -40.39 -9.45 13.73
C ASP A 119 -40.69 -9.24 15.23
N GLN A 120 -41.87 -9.63 15.69
CA GLN A 120 -42.19 -9.63 17.12
C GLN A 120 -41.24 -10.55 17.89
N ASN A 121 -40.89 -11.72 17.33
CA ASN A 121 -39.96 -12.66 17.95
C ASN A 121 -38.91 -13.13 16.94
N ILE A 122 -37.64 -13.06 17.31
CA ILE A 122 -36.49 -13.41 16.47
C ILE A 122 -35.62 -14.40 17.24
N ASP A 123 -35.50 -15.63 16.74
CA ASP A 123 -34.65 -16.65 17.34
C ASP A 123 -33.45 -16.94 16.42
N ILE A 124 -32.24 -16.62 16.88
CA ILE A 124 -31.00 -16.95 16.17
C ILE A 124 -30.48 -18.29 16.69
N ASN A 125 -30.82 -19.37 15.99
CA ASN A 125 -30.44 -20.75 16.35
C ASN A 125 -29.33 -21.34 15.47
N THR A 126 -28.99 -20.66 14.38
CA THR A 126 -27.88 -20.99 13.48
C THR A 126 -26.85 -19.86 13.55
N PRO A 127 -25.54 -20.14 13.57
CA PRO A 127 -24.51 -19.11 13.43
C PRO A 127 -24.79 -18.20 12.23
N VAL A 128 -24.71 -16.89 12.42
CA VAL A 128 -24.91 -15.89 11.37
C VAL A 128 -23.63 -15.10 11.16
N GLU A 129 -23.15 -15.05 9.93
CA GLU A 129 -22.00 -14.23 9.52
C GLU A 129 -22.45 -13.23 8.44
N VAL A 130 -22.26 -11.95 8.74
CA VAL A 130 -22.70 -10.84 7.88
C VAL A 130 -21.51 -9.94 7.61
N LYS A 131 -21.28 -9.67 6.33
CA LYS A 131 -20.26 -8.71 5.89
C LYS A 131 -20.74 -7.25 6.08
N GLY A 132 -22.03 -6.98 5.92
CA GLY A 132 -22.66 -5.69 6.26
C GLY A 132 -22.99 -5.52 7.74
N ASP A 133 -24.02 -4.72 8.02
CA ASP A 133 -24.60 -4.48 9.34
C ASP A 133 -25.59 -5.60 9.72
N ILE A 134 -25.73 -5.91 11.02
CA ILE A 134 -26.84 -6.73 11.55
C ILE A 134 -27.80 -5.81 12.29
N THR A 135 -29.07 -5.79 11.89
CA THR A 135 -30.14 -5.08 12.64
C THR A 135 -31.28 -6.04 12.97
N LEU A 136 -31.49 -6.32 14.25
CA LEU A 136 -32.58 -7.18 14.74
C LEU A 136 -33.55 -6.36 15.59
N SER A 137 -34.77 -6.16 15.08
CA SER A 137 -35.83 -5.36 15.70
C SER A 137 -36.98 -6.25 16.15
N GLY A 138 -37.05 -6.56 17.44
CA GLY A 138 -38.02 -7.51 18.00
C GLY A 138 -37.67 -8.00 19.40
N ASN A 139 -38.32 -9.06 19.87
CA ASN A 139 -37.84 -9.85 20.99
C ASN A 139 -36.81 -10.87 20.48
N VAL A 140 -35.53 -10.64 20.76
CA VAL A 140 -34.43 -11.41 20.16
C VAL A 140 -33.88 -12.41 21.17
N ASN A 141 -33.84 -13.70 20.81
CA ASN A 141 -33.10 -14.74 21.54
C ASN A 141 -31.93 -15.21 20.69
N ILE A 142 -30.71 -14.98 21.17
CA ILE A 142 -29.45 -15.33 20.50
C ILE A 142 -28.94 -16.63 21.12
N ASN A 143 -29.27 -17.76 20.49
CA ASN A 143 -28.85 -19.11 20.92
C ASN A 143 -27.62 -19.62 20.14
N ALA A 144 -27.20 -18.90 19.11
CA ALA A 144 -26.05 -19.18 18.26
C ALA A 144 -25.26 -17.88 18.00
N PRO A 145 -23.94 -17.99 17.73
CA PRO A 145 -23.07 -16.83 17.56
C PRO A 145 -23.46 -15.99 16.33
N ILE A 146 -23.36 -14.67 16.49
CA ILE A 146 -23.53 -13.71 15.40
C ILE A 146 -22.24 -12.91 15.20
N LYS A 147 -21.86 -12.77 13.94
CA LYS A 147 -20.69 -12.00 13.50
C LYS A 147 -21.14 -11.01 12.46
N ALA A 148 -21.00 -9.72 12.75
CA ALA A 148 -21.02 -8.68 11.74
C ALA A 148 -19.60 -8.19 11.51
N TYR A 149 -19.32 -7.80 10.28
CA TYR A 149 -18.08 -7.10 9.98
C TYR A 149 -18.18 -5.61 10.31
N ARG A 150 -19.38 -5.05 10.13
CA ARG A 150 -19.74 -3.69 10.53
C ARG A 150 -20.62 -3.73 11.78
N ASP A 151 -21.64 -2.88 11.88
CA ASP A 151 -22.35 -2.63 13.13
C ASP A 151 -23.36 -3.74 13.46
N ILE A 152 -23.59 -3.95 14.76
CA ILE A 152 -24.69 -4.78 15.26
C ILE A 152 -25.65 -3.90 16.06
N SER A 153 -26.90 -3.80 15.61
CA SER A 153 -27.98 -3.11 16.30
C SER A 153 -29.07 -4.09 16.76
N LEU A 154 -29.30 -4.16 18.07
CA LEU A 154 -30.36 -4.98 18.67
C LEU A 154 -31.41 -4.07 19.31
N GLN A 155 -32.61 -4.04 18.73
CA GLN A 155 -33.69 -3.12 19.11
C GLN A 155 -34.97 -3.85 19.50
N GLY A 156 -35.81 -3.26 20.36
CA GLY A 156 -37.14 -3.79 20.73
C GLY A 156 -37.34 -3.90 22.25
N GLU A 157 -38.16 -4.85 22.70
CA GLU A 157 -38.51 -4.93 24.14
C GLU A 157 -37.58 -5.86 24.93
N VAL A 158 -37.23 -7.02 24.38
CA VAL A 158 -36.44 -8.05 25.08
C VAL A 158 -35.25 -8.52 24.24
N LYS A 159 -34.08 -8.70 24.86
CA LYS A 159 -32.87 -9.31 24.28
C LYS A 159 -32.29 -10.35 25.23
N ASN A 160 -32.17 -11.58 24.76
CA ASN A 160 -31.55 -12.67 25.51
C ASN A 160 -30.40 -13.29 24.71
N SER A 161 -29.35 -13.76 25.39
CA SER A 161 -28.39 -14.69 24.81
C SER A 161 -28.21 -15.94 25.67
N ASN A 162 -27.69 -17.01 25.05
CA ASN A 162 -27.38 -18.27 25.72
C ASN A 162 -25.94 -18.71 25.40
N ASP A 163 -25.00 -18.30 26.26
CA ASP A 163 -23.54 -18.38 26.13
C ASP A 163 -23.03 -18.06 24.71
N SER A 164 -23.66 -17.09 24.05
CA SER A 164 -23.39 -16.79 22.63
C SER A 164 -22.32 -15.72 22.42
N ILE A 165 -21.77 -15.69 21.21
CA ILE A 165 -20.79 -14.67 20.80
C ILE A 165 -21.55 -13.61 19.99
N ILE A 166 -21.48 -12.35 20.44
CA ILE A 166 -21.94 -11.18 19.70
C ILE A 166 -20.67 -10.44 19.28
N TYR A 167 -20.32 -10.56 18.00
CA TYR A 167 -19.03 -10.14 17.50
C TYR A 167 -19.19 -9.14 16.36
N SER A 168 -18.85 -7.88 16.63
CA SER A 168 -18.58 -6.90 15.59
C SER A 168 -17.09 -6.89 15.30
N LYS A 169 -16.71 -7.20 14.07
CA LYS A 169 -15.30 -7.26 13.69
C LYS A 169 -14.66 -5.88 13.69
N TYR A 170 -15.35 -4.88 13.18
CA TYR A 170 -14.80 -3.54 13.02
C TYR A 170 -15.69 -2.37 13.47
N GLY A 171 -16.99 -2.59 13.62
CA GLY A 171 -17.95 -1.55 13.96
C GLY A 171 -18.50 -1.64 15.36
N ASP A 172 -19.57 -0.92 15.59
CA ASP A 172 -20.16 -0.73 16.89
C ASP A 172 -21.20 -1.83 17.22
N ILE A 173 -21.43 -2.04 18.50
CA ILE A 173 -22.52 -2.88 18.99
C ILE A 173 -23.45 -2.00 19.81
N VAL A 174 -24.65 -1.76 19.30
CA VAL A 174 -25.69 -0.95 19.94
C VAL A 174 -26.85 -1.84 20.33
N ILE A 175 -27.15 -1.88 21.63
CA ILE A 175 -28.27 -2.65 22.18
C ILE A 175 -29.21 -1.65 22.85
N ASP A 176 -30.40 -1.49 22.31
CA ASP A 176 -31.41 -0.57 22.82
C ASP A 176 -32.72 -1.34 23.06
N SER A 177 -32.98 -1.71 24.32
CA SER A 177 -34.16 -2.49 24.68
C SER A 177 -34.56 -2.38 26.14
N LEU A 178 -35.86 -2.49 26.45
CA LEU A 178 -36.35 -2.41 27.83
C LEU A 178 -35.70 -3.43 28.77
N ASN A 179 -35.60 -4.70 28.33
CA ASN A 179 -35.04 -5.80 29.11
C ASN A 179 -33.92 -6.49 28.32
N VAL A 180 -32.71 -6.52 28.88
CA VAL A 180 -31.52 -7.13 28.27
C VAL A 180 -30.91 -8.12 29.26
N ASN A 181 -30.81 -9.38 28.85
CA ASN A 181 -30.21 -10.47 29.63
C ASN A 181 -29.18 -11.21 28.77
N LEU A 182 -27.91 -10.82 28.88
CA LEU A 182 -26.84 -11.34 28.03
C LEU A 182 -25.80 -12.10 28.85
N ASN A 183 -25.33 -13.20 28.27
CA ASN A 183 -24.24 -14.05 28.72
C ASN A 183 -23.38 -14.45 27.50
N GLY A 184 -22.12 -14.81 27.73
CA GLY A 184 -21.16 -15.16 26.68
C GLY A 184 -20.10 -14.08 26.43
N LEU A 185 -19.87 -13.71 25.17
CA LEU A 185 -18.86 -12.73 24.76
C LEU A 185 -19.50 -11.63 23.92
N ILE A 186 -19.27 -10.37 24.31
CA ILE A 186 -19.50 -9.20 23.44
C ILE A 186 -18.13 -8.67 23.03
N TYR A 187 -17.86 -8.70 21.73
CA TYR A 187 -16.53 -8.44 21.19
C TYR A 187 -16.63 -7.41 20.05
N ALA A 188 -16.10 -6.21 20.29
CA ALA A 188 -16.03 -5.12 19.32
C ALA A 188 -14.67 -4.41 19.43
N PRO A 189 -13.54 -5.10 19.19
CA PRO A 189 -12.21 -4.58 19.54
C PRO A 189 -11.86 -3.25 18.87
N PHE A 190 -12.51 -2.90 17.74
CA PHE A 190 -12.29 -1.64 17.04
C PHE A 190 -13.43 -0.62 17.16
N GLY A 191 -14.55 -1.02 17.79
CA GLY A 191 -15.78 -0.25 17.86
C GLY A 191 -16.29 -0.10 19.29
N ASN A 192 -17.36 0.68 19.43
CA ASN A 192 -17.96 1.03 20.70
C ASN A 192 -19.08 0.05 21.04
N VAL A 193 -19.24 -0.26 22.32
CA VAL A 193 -20.38 -1.03 22.83
C VAL A 193 -21.28 -0.09 23.61
N GLU A 194 -22.49 0.13 23.11
CA GLU A 194 -23.52 0.92 23.79
C GLU A 194 -24.70 0.03 24.18
N ILE A 195 -25.04 -0.01 25.47
CA ILE A 195 -26.18 -0.78 25.97
C ILE A 195 -27.13 0.13 26.73
N LYS A 196 -28.30 0.38 26.14
CA LYS A 196 -29.42 1.14 26.70
C LYS A 196 -30.52 0.16 27.11
N ALA A 197 -30.85 0.12 28.40
CA ALA A 197 -31.91 -0.75 28.91
C ALA A 197 -32.53 -0.27 30.22
N GLN A 198 -33.79 -0.59 30.51
CA GLN A 198 -34.32 -0.36 31.85
C GLN A 198 -33.77 -1.41 32.83
N ASN A 199 -33.80 -2.67 32.41
CA ASN A 199 -33.30 -3.81 33.19
C ASN A 199 -32.16 -4.50 32.43
N LEU A 200 -30.93 -4.38 32.94
CA LEU A 200 -29.75 -4.99 32.34
C LEU A 200 -29.13 -6.06 33.24
N ASN A 201 -29.13 -7.30 32.77
CA ASN A 201 -28.47 -8.44 33.40
C ASN A 201 -27.37 -8.99 32.50
N LEU A 202 -26.13 -9.01 32.99
CA LEU A 202 -24.93 -9.43 32.29
C LEU A 202 -24.26 -10.60 33.01
N ASN A 203 -25.03 -11.66 33.26
CA ASN A 203 -24.55 -12.80 34.03
C ASN A 203 -23.63 -13.68 33.18
N ASN A 204 -22.43 -14.00 33.67
CA ASN A 204 -21.43 -14.76 32.92
C ASN A 204 -21.13 -14.10 31.57
N ILE A 205 -20.54 -12.90 31.59
CA ILE A 205 -20.09 -12.21 30.38
C ILE A 205 -18.60 -11.86 30.39
N VAL A 206 -18.05 -11.65 29.19
CA VAL A 206 -16.84 -10.87 28.93
C VAL A 206 -17.19 -9.82 27.86
N ILE A 207 -16.79 -8.58 28.07
CA ILE A 207 -16.95 -7.48 27.10
C ILE A 207 -15.58 -6.88 26.81
N ILE A 208 -15.21 -6.83 25.53
CA ILE A 208 -13.96 -6.22 25.06
C ILE A 208 -14.31 -5.31 23.88
N ALA A 209 -14.02 -4.01 24.01
CA ALA A 209 -14.35 -3.01 23.01
C ALA A 209 -13.36 -1.85 22.98
N ASN A 210 -13.49 -0.94 22.00
CA ASN A 210 -12.76 0.33 21.99
C ASN A 210 -13.25 1.25 23.13
N SER A 211 -14.57 1.47 23.22
CA SER A 211 -15.22 2.15 24.35
C SER A 211 -16.51 1.45 24.74
N ILE A 212 -16.98 1.67 25.98
CA ILE A 212 -18.17 0.99 26.52
C ILE A 212 -19.06 1.99 27.26
N THR A 213 -20.33 2.07 26.86
CA THR A 213 -21.34 2.93 27.48
C THR A 213 -22.54 2.11 27.93
N PHE A 214 -22.93 2.28 29.18
CA PHE A 214 -24.16 1.72 29.73
C PHE A 214 -25.14 2.84 30.10
N GLU A 215 -26.38 2.75 29.65
CA GLU A 215 -27.48 3.61 30.08
C GLU A 215 -28.65 2.78 30.60
N CYS A 216 -28.81 2.71 31.93
CA CYS A 216 -29.82 1.85 32.53
C CYS A 216 -30.12 2.21 33.99
N SER A 217 -31.18 1.65 34.57
CA SER A 217 -31.47 1.89 36.00
C SER A 217 -30.51 1.11 36.91
N SER A 218 -30.20 -0.15 36.57
CA SER A 218 -29.26 -0.97 37.35
C SER A 218 -28.60 -2.06 36.51
N ILE A 219 -27.36 -2.42 36.88
CA ILE A 219 -26.55 -3.46 36.22
C ILE A 219 -26.07 -4.49 37.23
N ASN A 220 -26.21 -5.77 36.88
CA ASN A 220 -25.51 -6.87 37.54
C ASN A 220 -24.68 -7.64 36.50
N ALA A 221 -23.36 -7.65 36.65
CA ALA A 221 -22.44 -8.34 35.76
C ALA A 221 -21.60 -9.39 36.52
N ASN A 222 -21.47 -10.59 35.96
CA ASN A 222 -20.65 -11.66 36.56
C ASN A 222 -19.63 -12.17 35.54
N TYR A 223 -18.40 -12.40 35.98
CA TYR A 223 -17.31 -12.88 35.13
C TYR A 223 -17.56 -14.27 34.53
N ASN A 224 -17.40 -14.42 33.22
CA ASN A 224 -17.49 -15.71 32.55
C ASN A 224 -16.14 -16.43 32.49
N LYS A 225 -15.89 -17.37 33.40
CA LYS A 225 -14.64 -18.15 33.38
C LYS A 225 -14.45 -18.97 32.11
N LYS A 226 -15.52 -19.54 31.54
CA LYS A 226 -15.46 -20.37 30.33
C LYS A 226 -15.03 -19.54 29.11
N ILE A 227 -15.64 -18.37 28.92
CA ILE A 227 -15.29 -17.45 27.83
C ILE A 227 -13.91 -16.83 28.07
N ALA A 228 -13.58 -16.46 29.30
CA ALA A 228 -12.26 -15.91 29.60
C ALA A 228 -11.13 -16.90 29.32
N ASN A 229 -11.35 -18.19 29.60
CA ASN A 229 -10.41 -19.24 29.23
C ASN A 229 -10.23 -19.36 27.70
N PHE A 230 -11.33 -19.25 26.94
CA PHE A 230 -11.31 -19.23 25.48
C PHE A 230 -10.55 -18.02 24.90
N VAL A 231 -10.79 -16.82 25.45
CA VAL A 231 -10.09 -15.58 25.06
C VAL A 231 -8.58 -15.71 25.36
N GLY A 232 -8.25 -16.06 26.61
CA GLY A 232 -6.88 -16.15 27.11
C GLY A 232 -6.21 -14.78 27.27
N VAL A 233 -4.88 -14.75 27.44
CA VAL A 233 -4.11 -13.50 27.64
C VAL A 233 -3.19 -13.13 26.48
N ASN A 234 -3.05 -14.01 25.49
CA ASN A 234 -2.20 -13.78 24.33
C ASN A 234 -3.06 -13.36 23.14
N SER A 235 -2.71 -12.22 22.57
CA SER A 235 -3.27 -11.72 21.31
C SER A 235 -2.77 -12.59 20.16
N GLU A 236 -3.65 -12.89 19.21
CA GLU A 236 -3.29 -13.48 17.92
C GLU A 236 -2.61 -12.43 17.06
N ASN A 237 -1.68 -12.87 16.20
CA ASN A 237 -1.16 -12.00 15.16
C ASN A 237 -2.30 -11.69 14.20
N PHE A 238 -2.76 -10.45 14.23
CA PHE A 238 -3.83 -10.00 13.38
C PHE A 238 -3.33 -8.93 12.41
N VAL A 239 -3.63 -9.17 11.14
CA VAL A 239 -3.61 -8.18 10.07
C VAL A 239 -5.01 -8.20 9.50
N ILE A 240 -5.62 -7.02 9.30
CA ILE A 240 -6.93 -6.90 8.67
C ILE A 240 -6.83 -7.51 7.26
N PRO A 241 -7.52 -8.64 6.97
CA PRO A 241 -7.49 -9.22 5.64
C PRO A 241 -8.01 -8.21 4.63
N TYR A 242 -7.45 -8.21 3.42
CA TYR A 242 -7.82 -7.24 2.40
C TYR A 242 -9.33 -7.16 2.15
N GLU A 243 -9.96 -8.32 1.99
CA GLU A 243 -11.39 -8.45 1.73
C GLU A 243 -12.26 -7.92 2.88
N ASP A 244 -11.66 -7.70 4.05
CA ASP A 244 -12.32 -7.25 5.26
C ASP A 244 -12.16 -5.73 5.48
N TYR A 245 -11.22 -5.09 4.79
CA TYR A 245 -10.81 -3.69 5.02
C TYR A 245 -11.90 -2.66 4.68
N ILE A 246 -12.72 -2.96 3.67
CA ILE A 246 -13.86 -2.11 3.29
C ILE A 246 -14.88 -1.95 4.43
N TYR A 247 -15.03 -3.00 5.23
CA TYR A 247 -15.94 -3.00 6.37
C TYR A 247 -15.32 -2.29 7.57
N PHE A 248 -13.99 -2.39 7.75
CA PHE A 248 -13.27 -1.58 8.72
C PHE A 248 -13.41 -0.08 8.48
N LEU A 249 -13.26 0.36 7.22
CA LEU A 249 -13.40 1.77 6.84
C LEU A 249 -14.84 2.27 6.95
N LYS A 250 -15.83 1.51 6.45
CA LYS A 250 -17.25 1.90 6.53
C LYS A 250 -17.72 2.07 7.99
N SER A 251 -17.19 1.24 8.89
CA SER A 251 -17.49 1.32 10.34
C SER A 251 -16.82 2.50 11.05
N ARG A 252 -16.02 3.29 10.33
CA ARG A 252 -15.37 4.51 10.80
C ARG A 252 -15.68 5.70 9.89
N SER A 253 -16.81 5.66 9.20
CA SER A 253 -17.21 6.67 8.18
C SER A 253 -17.42 8.07 8.76
N ASP A 254 -17.63 8.20 10.06
CA ASP A 254 -17.60 9.44 10.84
C ASP A 254 -16.20 10.09 10.92
N LEU A 255 -15.11 9.33 10.66
CA LEU A 255 -13.75 9.86 10.45
C LEU A 255 -13.47 10.19 8.97
N TYR A 256 -14.32 9.77 8.03
CA TYR A 256 -14.11 9.86 6.58
C TYR A 256 -15.43 10.20 5.85
N ASP A 257 -15.73 11.49 5.78
CA ASP A 257 -16.94 12.01 5.12
C ASP A 257 -16.90 11.71 3.59
N ASN A 258 -17.88 10.93 3.12
CA ASN A 258 -18.33 10.67 1.74
C ASN A 258 -17.37 10.05 0.71
N THR A 259 -17.47 8.73 0.49
CA THR A 259 -17.33 8.13 -0.85
C THR A 259 -18.21 6.89 -1.01
N GLU A 260 -19.08 6.89 -2.03
CA GLU A 260 -19.94 5.76 -2.41
C GLU A 260 -19.11 4.56 -2.89
N CYS A 261 -19.52 3.37 -2.46
CA CYS A 261 -18.80 2.12 -2.67
C CYS A 261 -19.38 1.38 -3.89
N GLY A 262 -18.62 1.37 -4.98
CA GLY A 262 -18.86 0.55 -6.16
C GLY A 262 -17.61 0.49 -7.02
N ASP A 263 -17.10 -0.72 -7.22
CA ASP A 263 -15.90 -1.10 -8.00
C ASP A 263 -14.61 -1.27 -7.17
N ILE A 264 -13.93 -2.41 -7.40
CA ILE A 264 -12.63 -2.74 -6.80
C ILE A 264 -11.64 -1.71 -7.31
N ASP A 265 -11.30 -0.72 -6.48
CA ASP A 265 -10.57 0.46 -6.99
C ASP A 265 -9.48 0.93 -6.03
N VAL A 266 -8.34 1.29 -6.63
CA VAL A 266 -7.08 1.99 -6.26
C VAL A 266 -6.59 2.03 -4.82
N ASP A 267 -7.48 2.13 -3.86
CA ASP A 267 -7.22 2.63 -2.50
C ASP A 267 -6.39 1.67 -1.64
N LYS A 268 -6.38 0.38 -1.99
CA LYS A 268 -5.54 -0.63 -1.32
C LYS A 268 -4.04 -0.43 -1.53
N PHE A 269 -3.64 0.13 -2.67
CA PHE A 269 -2.25 0.44 -2.94
C PHE A 269 -1.84 1.83 -2.42
N ILE A 270 -2.82 2.72 -2.19
CA ILE A 270 -2.61 4.06 -1.60
C ILE A 270 -2.10 3.92 -0.17
N GLN A 271 -2.80 3.13 0.65
CA GLN A 271 -2.48 2.98 2.08
C GLN A 271 -1.15 2.28 2.33
N LEU A 272 -0.77 1.26 1.53
CA LEU A 272 0.56 0.66 1.63
C LEU A 272 1.64 1.72 1.33
N SER A 273 1.44 2.53 0.29
CA SER A 273 2.41 3.56 -0.07
C SER A 273 2.52 4.66 0.97
N ASP A 274 1.43 5.04 1.64
CA ASP A 274 1.41 6.10 2.64
C ASP A 274 2.08 5.67 3.95
N ASP A 275 1.78 4.46 4.45
CA ASP A 275 2.40 3.89 5.66
C ASP A 275 3.90 3.61 5.42
N ILE A 276 4.27 3.02 4.28
CA ILE A 276 5.68 2.79 3.93
C ILE A 276 6.41 4.14 3.74
N SER A 277 5.76 5.18 3.17
CA SER A 277 6.38 6.49 2.98
C SER A 277 6.69 7.22 4.29
N GLU A 278 5.94 6.96 5.36
CA GLU A 278 6.19 7.55 6.69
C GLU A 278 7.47 6.99 7.30
N TYR A 279 7.80 5.71 7.04
CA TYR A 279 9.02 5.06 7.53
C TYR A 279 10.22 5.20 6.59
N ALA A 280 10.01 5.18 5.27
CA ALA A 280 11.09 5.15 4.27
C ALA A 280 11.93 6.43 4.23
N ASN A 281 11.33 7.55 4.61
CA ASN A 281 11.94 8.87 4.41
C ASN A 281 12.13 9.65 5.71
N VAL A 282 12.40 9.00 6.83
CA VAL A 282 12.69 9.71 8.08
C VAL A 282 14.07 9.34 8.63
N ASP A 283 15.01 10.28 8.57
CA ASP A 283 16.17 10.23 9.46
C ASP A 283 15.72 10.68 10.84
N ILE A 284 15.76 9.77 11.83
CA ILE A 284 15.45 10.07 13.22
C ILE A 284 16.75 10.43 13.95
N GLU A 285 16.74 11.58 14.62
CA GLU A 285 17.84 12.08 15.43
C GLU A 285 17.40 12.15 16.89
N TYR A 286 18.14 11.46 17.77
CA TYR A 286 17.92 11.44 19.21
C TYR A 286 19.13 12.07 19.90
N ASP A 287 18.91 13.13 20.68
CA ASP A 287 19.97 13.90 21.38
C ASP A 287 21.14 14.35 20.48
N GLY A 288 20.86 14.67 19.21
CA GLY A 288 21.86 15.16 18.25
C GLY A 288 22.71 14.08 17.56
N MET A 289 22.34 12.79 17.72
CA MET A 289 22.98 11.67 17.03
C MET A 289 22.01 11.11 15.97
N GLN A 290 22.45 11.04 14.70
CA GLN A 290 21.67 10.39 13.65
C GLN A 290 21.69 8.87 13.86
N VAL A 291 20.52 8.26 14.02
CA VAL A 291 20.38 6.81 14.16
C VAL A 291 20.12 6.20 12.78
N LYS A 292 21.15 5.67 12.12
CA LYS A 292 20.96 4.77 10.97
C LYS A 292 20.76 3.36 11.49
N LYS A 293 19.54 2.81 11.35
CA LYS A 293 19.27 1.41 11.70
C LYS A 293 19.66 0.53 10.51
N TYR A 294 20.80 -0.15 10.65
CA TYR A 294 21.26 -1.18 9.73
C TYR A 294 20.52 -2.49 10.01
N ILE A 295 20.36 -3.32 8.98
CA ILE A 295 19.70 -4.61 9.10
C ILE A 295 20.62 -5.59 9.83
N THR A 296 20.10 -6.22 10.88
CA THR A 296 20.79 -7.29 11.61
C THR A 296 20.17 -8.67 11.36
N ASP A 297 19.01 -8.71 10.72
CA ASP A 297 18.27 -9.93 10.38
C ASP A 297 18.06 -10.00 8.86
N LEU A 298 18.59 -11.04 8.22
CA LEU A 298 18.49 -11.22 6.77
C LEU A 298 17.04 -11.44 6.30
N ASP A 299 16.12 -11.89 7.17
CA ASP A 299 14.71 -12.05 6.79
C ASP A 299 14.03 -10.69 6.54
N GLU A 300 14.56 -9.59 7.11
CA GLU A 300 14.04 -8.24 6.90
C GLU A 300 14.32 -7.69 5.50
N ILE A 301 15.17 -8.33 4.68
CA ILE A 301 15.54 -7.82 3.35
C ILE A 301 14.61 -8.27 2.23
N TYR A 302 13.79 -9.30 2.46
CA TYR A 302 13.07 -9.99 1.38
C TYR A 302 11.59 -9.66 1.22
N GLY A 303 11.00 -8.78 2.01
CA GLY A 303 9.66 -8.19 1.75
C GLY A 303 8.53 -9.19 1.47
N ASP A 304 7.40 -8.68 0.98
CA ASP A 304 6.27 -9.51 0.55
C ASP A 304 6.42 -9.97 -0.90
N SER A 305 5.82 -11.10 -1.26
CA SER A 305 5.82 -11.58 -2.65
C SER A 305 5.06 -10.63 -3.56
N ILE A 306 5.62 -10.32 -4.74
CA ILE A 306 4.93 -9.46 -5.73
C ILE A 306 3.60 -10.06 -6.20
N THR A 307 3.52 -11.38 -6.30
CA THR A 307 2.31 -12.07 -6.74
C THR A 307 1.18 -11.98 -5.72
N SER A 308 1.51 -11.96 -4.42
CA SER A 308 0.49 -11.73 -3.37
C SER A 308 0.00 -10.29 -3.32
N LEU A 309 0.80 -9.32 -3.78
CA LEU A 309 0.41 -7.90 -3.84
C LEU A 309 -0.54 -7.58 -4.99
N THR A 310 -0.44 -8.29 -6.11
CA THR A 310 -1.11 -7.88 -7.38
C THR A 310 -2.10 -8.89 -7.93
N GLY A 311 -2.02 -10.16 -7.51
CA GLY A 311 -2.75 -11.25 -8.15
C GLY A 311 -2.27 -11.59 -9.57
N PHE A 312 -1.28 -10.87 -10.12
CA PHE A 312 -0.66 -11.21 -11.40
C PHE A 312 0.41 -12.27 -11.21
N SER A 313 0.54 -13.15 -12.20
CA SER A 313 1.73 -13.96 -12.39
C SER A 313 2.91 -13.10 -12.86
N TYR A 314 4.13 -13.56 -12.57
CA TYR A 314 5.35 -12.92 -13.08
C TYR A 314 5.36 -12.81 -14.62
N GLU A 315 4.76 -13.78 -15.31
CA GLU A 315 4.61 -13.78 -16.76
C GLU A 315 3.68 -12.66 -17.25
N GLU A 316 2.55 -12.45 -16.57
CA GLU A 316 1.62 -11.37 -16.89
C GLU A 316 2.24 -10.00 -16.66
N ILE A 317 2.99 -9.82 -15.57
CA ILE A 317 3.76 -8.60 -15.30
C ILE A 317 4.75 -8.36 -16.45
N ALA A 318 5.56 -9.36 -16.81
CA ALA A 318 6.54 -9.25 -17.90
C ALA A 318 5.88 -8.90 -19.24
N LYS A 319 4.81 -9.61 -19.63
CA LYS A 319 4.05 -9.34 -20.86
C LYS A 319 3.47 -7.95 -20.88
N LYS A 320 2.89 -7.49 -19.77
CA LYS A 320 2.27 -6.16 -19.66
C LYS A 320 3.33 -5.07 -19.80
N VAL A 321 4.43 -5.16 -19.06
CA VAL A 321 5.56 -4.21 -19.16
C VAL A 321 6.09 -4.14 -20.60
N LEU A 322 6.39 -5.29 -21.20
CA LEU A 322 6.93 -5.37 -22.56
C LEU A 322 5.93 -4.84 -23.61
N SER A 323 4.66 -5.20 -23.51
CA SER A 323 3.62 -4.74 -24.43
C SER A 323 3.53 -3.20 -24.45
N MET A 324 3.55 -2.55 -23.29
CA MET A 324 3.54 -1.10 -23.18
C MET A 324 4.85 -0.47 -23.67
N GLN A 325 5.99 -1.02 -23.25
CA GLN A 325 7.34 -0.54 -23.60
C GLN A 325 7.57 -0.52 -25.12
N TYR A 326 7.05 -1.52 -25.83
CA TYR A 326 7.14 -1.65 -27.29
C TYR A 326 5.90 -1.12 -28.03
N GLY A 327 4.83 -0.79 -27.32
CA GLY A 327 3.58 -0.28 -27.90
C GLY A 327 2.83 -1.30 -28.76
N VAL A 328 2.91 -2.58 -28.38
CA VAL A 328 2.32 -3.76 -29.06
C VAL A 328 1.25 -4.40 -28.17
N ASP A 329 0.41 -5.26 -28.73
CA ASP A 329 -0.55 -6.03 -27.94
C ASP A 329 0.15 -7.11 -27.07
N LYS A 330 -0.43 -7.45 -25.92
CA LYS A 330 0.13 -8.47 -25.00
C LYS A 330 0.28 -9.83 -25.68
N GLY A 331 -0.62 -10.20 -26.59
CA GLY A 331 -0.56 -11.44 -27.38
C GLY A 331 0.60 -11.49 -28.38
N GLN A 332 1.22 -10.36 -28.69
CA GLN A 332 2.41 -10.29 -29.55
C GLN A 332 3.72 -10.52 -28.79
N VAL A 333 3.68 -10.55 -27.45
CA VAL A 333 4.85 -10.79 -26.60
C VAL A 333 4.98 -12.29 -26.35
N VAL A 334 6.00 -12.91 -26.94
CA VAL A 334 6.33 -14.32 -26.69
C VAL A 334 7.41 -14.39 -25.62
N LEU A 335 7.12 -15.08 -24.52
CA LEU A 335 8.09 -15.31 -23.44
C LEU A 335 8.64 -16.75 -23.49
N GLY A 336 9.92 -16.89 -23.17
CA GLY A 336 10.59 -18.16 -22.91
C GLY A 336 10.28 -18.69 -21.51
N LYS A 337 10.94 -19.79 -21.13
CA LYS A 337 10.75 -20.38 -19.79
C LYS A 337 11.24 -19.41 -18.71
N SER A 338 10.51 -19.33 -17.60
CA SER A 338 10.97 -18.56 -16.43
C SER A 338 12.26 -19.14 -15.85
N ILE A 339 13.21 -18.28 -15.54
CA ILE A 339 14.50 -18.62 -14.91
C ILE A 339 14.55 -17.95 -13.53
N ASN A 340 14.95 -18.68 -12.47
CA ASN A 340 15.20 -18.03 -11.17
C ASN A 340 16.54 -17.32 -11.22
N LEU A 341 16.55 -16.09 -10.71
CA LEU A 341 17.75 -15.27 -10.59
C LEU A 341 18.03 -15.12 -9.09
N LEU A 342 19.10 -15.80 -8.67
CA LEU A 342 19.51 -15.92 -7.28
C LEU A 342 20.44 -14.77 -6.90
N ASP A 343 20.21 -14.19 -5.73
CA ASP A 343 21.17 -13.25 -5.16
C ASP A 343 22.33 -13.98 -4.46
N ALA A 344 23.17 -13.22 -3.76
CA ALA A 344 24.31 -13.78 -3.04
C ALA A 344 23.90 -14.76 -1.93
N ASN A 345 22.71 -14.62 -1.33
CA ASN A 345 22.16 -15.50 -0.29
C ASN A 345 21.50 -16.77 -0.85
N ASN A 346 21.54 -16.97 -2.17
CA ASN A 346 20.80 -18.02 -2.87
C ASN A 346 19.28 -17.87 -2.76
N ILE A 347 18.80 -16.66 -2.51
CA ILE A 347 17.37 -16.36 -2.55
C ILE A 347 17.02 -15.93 -3.96
N ASN A 348 15.91 -16.47 -4.47
CA ASN A 348 15.38 -16.08 -5.77
C ASN A 348 14.76 -14.69 -5.65
N THR A 349 15.48 -13.65 -6.05
CA THR A 349 15.06 -12.24 -5.97
C THR A 349 14.41 -11.75 -7.25
N TYR A 350 14.67 -12.40 -8.39
CA TYR A 350 14.04 -12.06 -9.67
C TYR A 350 13.67 -13.31 -10.49
N LYS A 351 12.56 -13.24 -11.23
CA LYS A 351 12.28 -14.12 -12.37
C LYS A 351 12.81 -13.47 -13.65
N GLY A 352 13.66 -14.19 -14.38
CA GLY A 352 14.09 -13.82 -15.72
C GLY A 352 13.23 -14.47 -16.80
N PHE A 353 12.87 -13.71 -17.84
CA PHE A 353 12.18 -14.21 -19.03
C PHE A 353 12.90 -13.73 -20.28
N ASN A 354 13.30 -14.67 -21.14
CA ASN A 354 13.64 -14.33 -22.51
C ASN A 354 12.37 -13.90 -23.25
N TYR A 355 12.45 -12.92 -24.15
CA TYR A 355 11.32 -12.47 -24.94
C TYR A 355 11.64 -12.38 -26.43
N VAL A 356 10.58 -12.48 -27.26
CA VAL A 356 10.59 -12.16 -28.68
C VAL A 356 9.41 -11.25 -29.00
N ILE A 357 9.68 -10.09 -29.62
CA ILE A 357 8.67 -9.11 -30.05
C ILE A 357 9.06 -8.61 -31.45
N GLU A 358 8.22 -8.91 -32.43
CA GLU A 358 8.42 -8.48 -33.84
C GLU A 358 9.83 -8.80 -34.40
N GLY A 359 10.42 -9.92 -33.97
CA GLY A 359 11.76 -10.37 -34.40
C GLY A 359 12.91 -9.85 -33.54
N ASN A 360 12.70 -8.87 -32.66
CA ASN A 360 13.67 -8.46 -31.65
C ASN A 360 13.66 -9.46 -30.49
N LYS A 361 14.84 -9.76 -29.96
CA LYS A 361 15.03 -10.71 -28.86
C LYS A 361 15.73 -10.04 -27.69
N GLY A 362 15.44 -10.48 -26.48
CA GLY A 362 16.01 -9.92 -25.28
C GLY A 362 15.65 -10.70 -24.03
N TYR A 363 15.93 -10.13 -22.86
CA TYR A 363 15.41 -10.63 -21.59
C TYR A 363 14.86 -9.50 -20.71
N ILE A 364 13.90 -9.84 -19.85
CA ILE A 364 13.34 -8.97 -18.82
C ILE A 364 13.47 -9.66 -17.47
N THR A 365 13.74 -8.88 -16.41
CA THR A 365 13.71 -9.36 -15.03
C THR A 365 12.52 -8.77 -14.28
N VAL A 366 11.84 -9.61 -13.49
CA VAL A 366 10.71 -9.24 -12.64
C VAL A 366 11.03 -9.62 -11.21
N ALA A 367 10.99 -8.68 -10.27
CA ALA A 367 11.26 -8.93 -8.86
C ALA A 367 10.29 -10.00 -8.31
N THR A 368 10.79 -10.84 -7.41
CA THR A 368 9.96 -11.83 -6.71
C THR A 368 9.32 -11.27 -5.46
N HIS A 369 9.90 -10.20 -4.90
CA HIS A 369 9.44 -9.54 -3.69
C HIS A 369 9.49 -8.00 -3.76
N SER A 370 8.80 -7.35 -2.81
CA SER A 370 8.56 -5.91 -2.77
C SER A 370 9.82 -5.06 -2.52
N LYS A 371 10.76 -5.55 -1.72
CA LYS A 371 12.00 -4.83 -1.35
C LYS A 371 13.08 -4.75 -2.44
N GLU A 372 12.69 -4.94 -3.69
CA GLU A 372 13.52 -4.88 -4.89
C GLU A 372 12.82 -4.07 -5.97
N ALA A 373 13.59 -3.54 -6.93
CA ALA A 373 12.99 -2.81 -8.06
C ALA A 373 12.15 -3.77 -8.91
N LEU A 374 10.84 -3.50 -9.08
CA LEU A 374 9.93 -4.42 -9.77
C LEU A 374 10.50 -4.93 -11.10
N ILE A 375 11.02 -4.01 -11.93
CA ILE A 375 11.74 -4.32 -13.15
C ILE A 375 13.13 -3.73 -13.05
N LYS A 376 14.14 -4.59 -12.93
CA LYS A 376 15.53 -4.15 -12.84
C LYS A 376 16.18 -3.98 -14.20
N ASP A 377 15.98 -4.94 -15.10
CA ASP A 377 16.56 -4.95 -16.44
C ASP A 377 15.52 -5.31 -17.51
N VAL A 378 15.55 -4.55 -18.62
CA VAL A 378 14.98 -4.93 -19.92
C VAL A 378 16.10 -4.79 -20.94
N VAL A 379 16.70 -5.91 -21.32
CA VAL A 379 17.86 -5.96 -22.21
C VAL A 379 17.43 -6.45 -23.59
N GLU A 380 17.96 -5.81 -24.63
CA GLU A 380 17.71 -6.13 -26.03
C GLU A 380 19.01 -6.66 -26.64
N GLY A 381 18.92 -7.73 -27.43
CA GLY A 381 20.05 -8.36 -28.11
C GLY A 381 20.74 -9.50 -27.34
N GLU A 382 20.44 -9.67 -26.06
CA GLU A 382 21.00 -10.72 -25.20
C GLU A 382 19.90 -11.65 -24.68
N ILE A 383 20.25 -12.91 -24.40
CA ILE A 383 19.32 -13.91 -23.86
C ILE A 383 19.94 -14.64 -22.66
N LEU A 384 19.10 -14.98 -21.69
CA LEU A 384 19.45 -15.78 -20.54
C LEU A 384 19.60 -17.27 -20.94
N PRO A 385 20.61 -17.99 -20.45
CA PRO A 385 20.89 -19.35 -20.87
C PRO A 385 20.00 -20.40 -20.16
N GLU A 386 18.79 -20.62 -20.68
CA GLU A 386 17.76 -21.52 -20.11
C GLU A 386 18.23 -22.94 -19.76
N LYS A 387 19.23 -23.47 -20.48
CA LYS A 387 19.72 -24.84 -20.29
C LYS A 387 20.40 -25.09 -18.94
N TYR A 388 20.83 -24.05 -18.23
CA TYR A 388 21.56 -24.19 -16.97
C TYR A 388 20.66 -24.05 -15.73
N GLY A 389 19.36 -23.80 -15.90
CA GLY A 389 18.44 -23.59 -14.79
C GLY A 389 18.67 -22.23 -14.13
N ASP A 390 18.78 -22.22 -12.80
CA ASP A 390 18.91 -21.01 -11.99
C ASP A 390 20.26 -20.30 -12.23
N LEU A 391 20.24 -18.96 -12.22
CA LEU A 391 21.40 -18.11 -12.48
C LEU A 391 21.68 -17.22 -11.27
N TYR A 392 22.94 -16.95 -10.96
CA TYR A 392 23.28 -15.92 -9.99
C TYR A 392 23.21 -14.53 -10.63
N TYR A 393 22.49 -13.62 -10.02
CA TYR A 393 22.27 -12.25 -10.46
C TYR A 393 22.68 -11.29 -9.35
N LEU A 394 23.93 -10.80 -9.42
CA LEU A 394 24.55 -10.08 -8.30
C LEU A 394 24.41 -8.57 -8.45
N SER A 395 24.28 -8.06 -9.67
CA SER A 395 23.92 -6.68 -9.98
C SER A 395 23.40 -6.56 -11.42
N SER A 396 22.92 -5.38 -11.83
CA SER A 396 22.39 -5.17 -13.19
C SER A 396 23.46 -5.52 -14.24
N GLY A 397 23.10 -6.44 -15.14
CA GLY A 397 24.01 -7.02 -16.14
C GLY A 397 25.08 -8.00 -15.62
N GLU A 398 25.19 -8.23 -14.31
CA GLU A 398 26.17 -9.14 -13.69
C GLU A 398 25.50 -10.49 -13.36
N LEU A 399 25.57 -11.40 -14.32
CA LEU A 399 24.92 -12.72 -14.30
C LEU A 399 25.95 -13.85 -14.42
N TYR A 400 25.79 -14.89 -13.60
CA TYR A 400 26.62 -16.09 -13.65
C TYR A 400 25.76 -17.35 -13.75
N TYR A 401 26.15 -18.28 -14.63
CA TYR A 401 25.58 -19.63 -14.68
C TYR A 401 26.59 -20.65 -14.18
N LYS A 402 26.09 -21.69 -13.52
CA LYS A 402 26.91 -22.81 -13.05
C LYS A 402 27.01 -23.89 -14.12
N ASN A 403 28.22 -24.34 -14.38
CA ASN A 403 28.50 -25.57 -15.11
C ASN A 403 29.47 -26.43 -14.28
N ILE A 404 30.71 -26.60 -14.73
CA ILE A 404 31.81 -27.15 -13.91
C ILE A 404 32.23 -26.07 -12.90
N ASP A 405 32.59 -24.90 -13.43
CA ASP A 405 32.82 -23.64 -12.71
C ASP A 405 31.69 -22.64 -13.01
N TYR A 406 31.86 -21.37 -12.61
CA TYR A 406 30.89 -20.31 -12.87
C TYR A 406 31.32 -19.44 -14.05
N TYR A 407 30.35 -19.00 -14.84
CA TYR A 407 30.62 -18.25 -16.06
C TYR A 407 29.69 -17.06 -16.22
N THR A 408 30.23 -15.93 -16.65
CA THR A 408 29.44 -14.78 -17.10
C THR A 408 28.76 -15.05 -18.45
N LEU A 409 27.78 -14.23 -18.82
CA LEU A 409 27.07 -14.37 -20.11
C LEU A 409 27.99 -14.24 -21.33
N ASP A 410 29.05 -13.44 -21.24
CA ASP A 410 30.09 -13.28 -22.28
C ASP A 410 31.16 -14.37 -22.24
N GLY A 411 31.06 -15.33 -21.31
CA GLY A 411 31.88 -16.55 -21.26
C GLY A 411 33.16 -16.45 -20.42
N VAL A 412 33.30 -15.43 -19.58
CA VAL A 412 34.40 -15.32 -18.62
C VAL A 412 34.18 -16.33 -17.49
N CYS A 413 35.20 -17.16 -17.23
CA CYS A 413 35.19 -18.19 -16.19
C CYS A 413 35.68 -17.61 -14.85
N ILE A 414 35.03 -18.00 -13.75
CA ILE A 414 35.48 -17.80 -12.37
C ILE A 414 35.40 -19.15 -11.66
N ASP A 415 36.49 -19.55 -11.00
CA ASP A 415 36.54 -20.85 -10.34
C ASP A 415 35.59 -20.89 -9.13
N LYS A 416 35.21 -22.10 -8.73
CA LYS A 416 34.23 -22.31 -7.67
C LYS A 416 34.63 -21.70 -6.32
N ASP A 417 35.91 -21.72 -5.96
CA ASP A 417 36.37 -21.23 -4.65
C ASP A 417 36.40 -19.70 -4.66
N GLU A 418 36.93 -19.10 -5.72
CA GLU A 418 36.91 -17.64 -5.95
C GLU A 418 35.47 -17.11 -5.99
N PHE A 419 34.56 -17.81 -6.69
CA PHE A 419 33.15 -17.43 -6.71
C PHE A 419 32.50 -17.53 -5.32
N SER A 420 32.89 -18.51 -4.50
CA SER A 420 32.37 -18.65 -3.14
C SER A 420 32.82 -17.52 -2.22
N GLU A 421 34.07 -17.07 -2.35
CA GLU A 421 34.56 -15.88 -1.64
C GLU A 421 33.84 -14.61 -2.11
N PHE A 422 33.65 -14.48 -3.42
CA PHE A 422 32.91 -13.37 -4.01
C PHE A 422 31.47 -13.29 -3.49
N LEU A 423 30.77 -14.41 -3.39
CA LEU A 423 29.44 -14.46 -2.78
C LEU A 423 29.48 -14.04 -1.31
N ARG A 424 30.48 -14.47 -0.53
CA ARG A 424 30.64 -14.05 0.87
C ARG A 424 30.77 -12.53 1.00
N GLU A 425 31.62 -11.91 0.20
CA GLU A 425 31.79 -10.44 0.19
C GLU A 425 30.49 -9.71 -0.15
N ARG A 426 29.74 -10.22 -1.14
CA ARG A 426 28.44 -9.64 -1.53
C ARG A 426 27.39 -9.80 -0.44
N LYS A 427 27.37 -10.91 0.31
CA LYS A 427 26.49 -11.10 1.47
C LYS A 427 26.77 -10.08 2.56
N GLU A 428 28.04 -9.80 2.85
CA GLU A 428 28.43 -8.84 3.89
C GLU A 428 27.94 -7.41 3.59
N GLN A 429 27.80 -7.05 2.31
CA GLN A 429 27.25 -5.75 1.91
C GLN A 429 25.78 -5.56 2.29
N TYR A 430 24.97 -6.63 2.43
CA TYR A 430 23.57 -6.52 2.83
C TYR A 430 23.40 -6.01 4.27
N TYR A 431 24.35 -6.30 5.18
CA TYR A 431 24.34 -5.75 6.53
C TYR A 431 24.64 -4.25 6.59
N ASN A 432 25.14 -3.66 5.49
CA ASN A 432 25.35 -2.22 5.37
C ASN A 432 24.13 -1.50 4.76
N LEU A 433 23.08 -2.23 4.36
CA LEU A 433 21.82 -1.63 3.92
C LEU A 433 21.08 -1.05 5.14
N THR A 434 20.35 0.03 4.89
CA THR A 434 19.50 0.67 5.89
C THR A 434 18.04 0.25 5.67
N LEU A 435 17.27 0.15 6.74
CA LEU A 435 15.82 -0.12 6.65
C LEU A 435 15.09 0.91 5.78
N ASN A 436 15.52 2.18 5.83
CA ASN A 436 14.97 3.26 5.02
C ASN A 436 15.13 2.99 3.52
N LEU A 437 16.28 2.46 3.09
CA LEU A 437 16.52 2.14 1.68
C LEU A 437 15.62 1.00 1.19
N LEU A 438 15.39 -0.01 2.03
CA LEU A 438 14.47 -1.10 1.69
C LEU A 438 13.01 -0.65 1.63
N ALA A 439 12.60 0.20 2.56
CA ALA A 439 11.26 0.78 2.56
C ALA A 439 11.05 1.71 1.35
N ASP A 440 12.08 2.47 0.94
CA ASP A 440 12.04 3.27 -0.29
C ASP A 440 11.85 2.36 -1.52
N LEU A 441 12.59 1.25 -1.61
CA LEU A 441 12.47 0.29 -2.70
C LEU A 441 11.08 -0.36 -2.73
N GLU A 442 10.55 -0.71 -1.56
CA GLU A 442 9.22 -1.29 -1.40
C GLU A 442 8.12 -0.33 -1.84
N THR A 443 8.21 0.95 -1.45
CA THR A 443 7.28 1.99 -1.91
C THR A 443 7.34 2.15 -3.43
N GLU A 444 8.55 2.19 -4.00
CA GLU A 444 8.76 2.31 -5.45
C GLU A 444 8.23 1.08 -6.21
N CYS A 445 8.35 -0.11 -5.63
CA CYS A 445 7.83 -1.35 -6.21
C CYS A 445 6.30 -1.35 -6.25
N VAL A 446 5.66 -1.01 -5.13
CA VAL A 446 4.20 -0.84 -5.00
C VAL A 446 3.67 0.18 -6.01
N TYR A 447 4.36 1.31 -6.18
CA TYR A 447 4.05 2.30 -7.22
C TYR A 447 4.10 1.73 -8.64
N GLN A 448 5.15 0.97 -8.95
CA GLN A 448 5.30 0.36 -10.27
C GLN A 448 4.21 -0.68 -10.56
N LEU A 449 3.75 -1.39 -9.53
CA LEU A 449 2.63 -2.32 -9.61
C LEU A 449 1.30 -1.61 -9.86
N ASN A 450 1.06 -0.47 -9.22
CA ASN A 450 -0.09 0.39 -9.53
C ASN A 450 -0.12 0.74 -11.01
N ASN A 451 1.01 1.23 -11.53
CA ASN A 451 1.09 1.58 -12.95
C ASN A 451 0.72 0.44 -13.86
N LEU A 452 1.03 -0.79 -13.48
CA LEU A 452 0.57 -1.94 -14.22
C LEU A 452 -0.94 -2.09 -14.09
N ILE A 453 -1.48 -2.26 -12.89
CA ILE A 453 -2.90 -2.57 -12.66
C ILE A 453 -3.83 -1.61 -13.43
N TYR A 454 -3.61 -0.30 -13.35
CA TYR A 454 -4.53 0.72 -13.85
C TYR A 454 -4.49 0.99 -15.34
N VAL A 455 -3.47 0.52 -16.06
CA VAL A 455 -3.43 0.69 -17.52
C VAL A 455 -4.58 -0.04 -18.22
N ASP A 456 -5.19 -1.05 -17.58
CA ASP A 456 -6.29 -1.83 -18.16
C ASP A 456 -7.71 -1.32 -17.77
N ASN A 457 -7.87 -0.59 -16.66
CA ASN A 457 -9.17 -0.17 -16.09
C ASN A 457 -9.33 1.36 -16.11
N TYR A 458 -9.47 1.91 -17.31
CA TYR A 458 -9.60 3.35 -17.51
C TYR A 458 -11.07 3.78 -17.38
N ASN A 459 -11.47 4.33 -16.22
CA ASN A 459 -12.74 5.05 -16.10
C ASN A 459 -12.50 6.48 -15.59
N TYR A 460 -13.22 7.43 -16.21
CA TYR A 460 -13.02 8.87 -16.06
C TYR A 460 -14.17 9.44 -15.27
N ASP A 461 -14.03 9.50 -13.94
CA ASP A 461 -14.85 10.36 -13.09
C ASP A 461 -14.16 10.46 -11.72
N ASP A 462 -13.22 11.40 -11.57
CA ASP A 462 -13.32 12.38 -10.48
C ASP A 462 -12.22 13.45 -10.57
N MET A 463 -12.63 14.65 -10.98
CA MET A 463 -11.77 15.83 -11.06
C MET A 463 -11.95 16.76 -9.84
N LEU A 464 -12.82 16.41 -8.88
CA LEU A 464 -13.51 17.40 -8.05
C LEU A 464 -13.14 17.47 -6.56
N LEU A 465 -12.13 16.75 -6.07
CA LEU A 465 -11.77 16.78 -4.63
C LEU A 465 -10.29 17.08 -4.31
N GLN A 466 -9.55 17.72 -5.22
CA GLN A 466 -8.13 17.99 -4.94
C GLN A 466 -7.93 19.21 -4.05
N LYS A 467 -7.47 18.94 -2.82
CA LYS A 467 -7.04 19.96 -1.85
C LYS A 467 -6.04 20.93 -2.48
N ARG A 468 -6.23 22.22 -2.20
CA ARG A 468 -5.29 23.26 -2.57
C ARG A 468 -4.36 23.55 -1.40
N TYR A 469 -3.10 23.79 -1.73
CA TYR A 469 -2.06 24.18 -0.79
C TYR A 469 -1.51 25.55 -1.14
N ASP A 470 -0.86 26.20 -0.19
CA ASP A 470 -0.24 27.49 -0.40
C ASP A 470 1.06 27.36 -1.23
N GLY A 471 1.24 28.18 -2.28
CA GLY A 471 2.41 28.09 -3.17
C GLY A 471 2.18 27.31 -4.47
N GLN A 472 0.93 26.99 -4.79
CA GLN A 472 0.51 26.46 -6.08
C GLN A 472 -0.65 27.28 -6.65
N SER A 473 -0.68 27.42 -7.97
CA SER A 473 -1.87 27.88 -8.70
C SER A 473 -2.79 26.70 -9.06
N GLY A 474 -2.28 25.47 -8.96
CA GLY A 474 -3.02 24.24 -9.21
C GLY A 474 -3.61 23.60 -7.96
N SER A 475 -3.68 22.28 -7.97
CA SER A 475 -4.28 21.43 -6.93
C SER A 475 -3.48 20.15 -6.74
N GLY A 476 -3.64 19.49 -5.58
CA GLY A 476 -3.02 18.20 -5.32
C GLY A 476 -1.49 18.26 -5.43
N TYR A 477 -0.91 17.44 -6.31
CA TYR A 477 0.54 17.37 -6.55
C TYR A 477 1.07 18.42 -7.55
N GLY A 478 0.19 19.13 -8.26
CA GLY A 478 0.52 19.80 -9.52
C GLY A 478 0.28 21.31 -9.54
N GLY A 479 0.86 21.98 -10.53
CA GLY A 479 0.72 23.43 -10.69
C GLY A 479 1.46 24.23 -9.60
N ILE A 480 2.53 23.68 -9.05
CA ILE A 480 3.29 24.30 -7.95
C ILE A 480 4.19 25.40 -8.49
N ASP A 481 4.05 26.60 -7.92
CA ASP A 481 4.85 27.80 -8.25
C ASP A 481 6.03 27.98 -7.30
N ASN A 482 5.81 27.65 -6.02
CA ASN A 482 6.77 27.82 -4.95
C ASN A 482 6.81 26.56 -4.08
N CYS A 483 7.76 25.67 -4.40
CA CYS A 483 7.90 24.39 -3.70
C CYS A 483 8.11 24.55 -2.19
N ALA A 484 8.83 25.57 -1.74
CA ALA A 484 9.09 25.73 -0.30
C ALA A 484 7.82 26.06 0.48
N LYS A 485 6.96 26.92 -0.08
CA LYS A 485 5.66 27.28 0.49
C LYS A 485 4.70 26.09 0.45
N TYR A 486 4.62 25.43 -0.69
CA TYR A 486 3.79 24.23 -0.91
C TYR A 486 4.15 23.10 0.05
N LEU A 487 5.43 22.73 0.14
CA LEU A 487 5.86 21.64 1.02
C LEU A 487 5.65 21.97 2.50
N LYS A 488 5.79 23.25 2.88
CA LYS A 488 5.55 23.69 4.25
C LYS A 488 4.06 23.61 4.61
N ASP A 489 3.19 24.04 3.71
CA ASP A 489 1.74 24.00 3.94
C ASP A 489 1.21 22.55 3.94
N ARG A 490 1.68 21.73 2.99
CA ARG A 490 1.26 20.32 2.87
C ARG A 490 1.82 19.43 3.96
N TYR A 491 3.11 19.56 4.32
CA TYR A 491 3.81 18.60 5.17
C TYR A 491 4.36 19.18 6.49
N GLY A 492 4.17 20.48 6.73
CA GLY A 492 4.69 21.18 7.90
C GLY A 492 6.22 21.25 7.96
N GLY A 493 6.75 21.65 9.12
CA GLY A 493 8.19 21.70 9.39
C GLY A 493 8.97 22.80 8.67
N THR A 494 10.30 22.71 8.76
CA THR A 494 11.25 23.63 8.12
C THR A 494 11.70 23.04 6.79
N ILE A 495 11.48 23.76 5.70
CA ILE A 495 11.81 23.32 4.33
C ILE A 495 13.11 23.96 3.86
N THR A 496 14.07 23.15 3.40
CA THR A 496 15.36 23.60 2.85
C THR A 496 15.64 22.93 1.52
N LYS A 497 16.00 23.69 0.49
CA LYS A 497 16.40 23.14 -0.81
C LYS A 497 17.82 22.58 -0.74
N THR A 498 18.02 21.33 -1.14
CA THR A 498 19.33 20.65 -1.09
C THR A 498 20.00 20.52 -2.45
N SER A 499 19.24 20.35 -3.53
CA SER A 499 19.77 20.22 -4.89
C SER A 499 18.77 20.67 -5.94
N SER A 500 19.24 21.04 -7.14
CA SER A 500 18.39 21.21 -8.32
C SER A 500 19.21 21.24 -9.61
N LYS A 501 18.57 20.87 -10.71
CA LYS A 501 19.07 21.11 -12.07
C LYS A 501 17.93 21.52 -12.99
N SER A 502 18.18 22.43 -13.92
CA SER A 502 17.18 22.94 -14.85
C SER A 502 17.78 23.16 -16.23
N LEU A 503 17.07 22.70 -17.26
CA LEU A 503 17.41 22.91 -18.66
C LEU A 503 16.70 24.17 -19.17
N THR A 504 17.38 24.91 -20.06
CA THR A 504 16.80 26.05 -20.76
C THR A 504 16.17 25.56 -22.06
N MET A 505 14.87 25.83 -22.24
CA MET A 505 14.09 25.37 -23.38
C MET A 505 13.22 26.50 -23.93
N ALA A 506 12.63 26.29 -25.11
CA ALA A 506 11.68 27.25 -25.68
C ALA A 506 10.43 27.41 -24.81
N THR A 507 10.01 28.66 -24.67
CA THR A 507 8.79 29.07 -23.96
C THR A 507 7.67 29.31 -24.96
N PHE A 508 6.70 28.41 -25.00
CA PHE A 508 5.46 28.56 -25.78
C PHE A 508 4.35 27.76 -25.10
N SER A 509 3.10 28.21 -25.19
CA SER A 509 1.93 27.40 -24.84
C SER A 509 1.54 26.50 -26.01
N GLN A 510 0.79 25.43 -25.75
CA GLN A 510 0.27 24.56 -26.78
C GLN A 510 -0.77 25.28 -27.67
N SER A 511 -1.53 26.19 -27.06
CA SER A 511 -2.53 27.04 -27.74
C SER A 511 -1.91 28.02 -28.73
N SER A 512 -0.63 28.39 -28.56
CA SER A 512 0.07 29.24 -29.55
C SER A 512 0.53 28.48 -30.79
N LEU A 513 0.48 27.14 -30.75
CA LEU A 513 0.81 26.26 -31.88
C LEU A 513 -0.44 25.82 -32.65
N ASP A 514 -1.49 25.43 -31.92
CA ASP A 514 -2.77 24.98 -32.47
C ASP A 514 -3.85 25.00 -31.37
N ASN A 515 -5.12 25.08 -31.77
CA ASN A 515 -6.28 25.09 -30.87
C ASN A 515 -6.85 23.69 -30.57
N GLY A 516 -6.35 22.63 -31.21
CA GLY A 516 -6.79 21.26 -30.93
C GLY A 516 -6.09 20.59 -29.74
N SER A 517 -6.51 19.37 -29.39
CA SER A 517 -5.88 18.51 -28.39
C SER A 517 -4.44 18.16 -28.83
N ASN A 518 -3.44 18.98 -28.46
CA ASN A 518 -2.09 18.93 -29.03
C ASN A 518 -0.95 18.93 -27.98
N CYS A 519 -1.25 18.66 -26.70
CA CYS A 519 -0.29 18.67 -25.60
C CYS A 519 0.98 17.84 -25.90
N SER A 520 0.81 16.60 -26.37
CA SER A 520 1.93 15.72 -26.70
C SER A 520 2.77 16.23 -27.87
N LEU A 521 2.14 16.82 -28.89
CA LEU A 521 2.84 17.39 -30.06
C LEU A 521 3.64 18.63 -29.64
N ALA A 522 3.10 19.47 -28.75
CA ALA A 522 3.80 20.61 -28.19
C ALA A 522 5.02 20.18 -27.35
N ALA A 523 4.87 19.13 -26.53
CA ALA A 523 5.97 18.57 -25.74
C ALA A 523 7.09 17.98 -26.62
N ILE A 524 6.74 17.16 -27.63
CA ILE A 524 7.69 16.62 -28.62
C ILE A 524 8.43 17.77 -29.32
N THR A 525 7.69 18.79 -29.76
CA THR A 525 8.26 19.97 -30.42
C THR A 525 9.29 20.67 -29.55
N ARG A 526 8.99 20.87 -28.26
CA ARG A 526 9.90 21.52 -27.31
C ARG A 526 11.19 20.73 -27.12
N VAL A 527 11.10 19.41 -27.01
CA VAL A 527 12.25 18.50 -26.87
C VAL A 527 13.13 18.49 -28.12
N LEU A 528 12.53 18.37 -29.31
CA LEU A 528 13.28 18.42 -30.58
C LEU A 528 13.95 19.78 -30.79
N TYR A 529 13.25 20.87 -30.48
CA TYR A 529 13.83 22.21 -30.53
C TYR A 529 15.00 22.38 -29.58
N TYR A 530 14.91 21.81 -28.36
CA TYR A 530 16.02 21.77 -27.43
C TYR A 530 17.25 21.07 -28.03
N TYR A 531 17.08 19.92 -28.67
CA TYR A 531 18.19 19.23 -29.33
C TYR A 531 18.78 20.03 -30.50
N ASN A 532 17.98 20.74 -31.29
CA ASN A 532 18.50 21.68 -32.29
C ASN A 532 19.45 22.70 -31.64
N LYS A 533 19.03 23.32 -30.53
CA LYS A 533 19.85 24.30 -29.79
C LYS A 533 21.08 23.71 -29.11
N ASN A 534 21.14 22.39 -28.99
CA ASN A 534 22.26 21.65 -28.39
C ASN A 534 23.03 20.82 -29.43
N GLY A 535 23.08 21.28 -30.69
CA GLY A 535 24.01 20.78 -31.70
C GLY A 535 23.47 19.71 -32.66
N TYR A 536 22.17 19.38 -32.59
CA TYR A 536 21.50 18.49 -33.55
C TYR A 536 20.84 19.29 -34.68
N THR A 537 21.68 19.90 -35.51
CA THR A 537 21.30 20.94 -36.48
C THR A 537 20.45 20.48 -37.66
N LYS A 538 20.29 19.16 -37.89
CA LYS A 538 19.35 18.67 -38.92
C LYS A 538 17.88 18.88 -38.52
N ILE A 539 17.59 18.96 -37.21
CA ILE A 539 16.27 19.37 -36.72
C ILE A 539 16.10 20.86 -37.04
N SER A 540 14.91 21.29 -37.45
CA SER A 540 14.63 22.70 -37.76
C SER A 540 14.96 23.63 -36.59
N ASN A 541 15.46 24.84 -36.88
CA ASN A 541 15.66 25.90 -35.89
C ASN A 541 14.43 26.79 -35.67
N ASP A 542 13.31 26.48 -36.34
CA ASP A 542 11.99 27.06 -36.14
C ASP A 542 11.05 25.98 -35.58
N TYR A 543 10.50 26.22 -34.39
CA TYR A 543 9.63 25.27 -33.71
C TYR A 543 8.27 25.10 -34.40
N LYS A 544 7.78 26.07 -35.19
CA LYS A 544 6.52 25.90 -35.96
C LYS A 544 6.68 24.89 -37.09
N THR A 545 7.85 24.91 -37.74
CA THR A 545 8.24 23.90 -38.73
C THR A 545 8.39 22.51 -38.08
N ILE A 546 9.01 22.42 -36.89
CA ILE A 546 9.06 21.17 -36.13
C ILE A 546 7.63 20.67 -35.84
N TYR A 547 6.77 21.53 -35.29
CA TYR A 547 5.40 21.19 -34.93
C TYR A 547 4.61 20.65 -36.12
N SER A 548 4.71 21.30 -37.28
CA SER A 548 4.02 20.88 -38.51
C SER A 548 4.44 19.47 -38.95
N LYS A 549 5.73 19.16 -38.83
CA LYS A 549 6.26 17.83 -39.14
C LYS A 549 5.82 16.78 -38.12
N VAL A 550 5.91 17.10 -36.83
CA VAL A 550 5.43 16.23 -35.75
C VAL A 550 3.94 15.92 -35.94
N LYS A 551 3.10 16.93 -36.20
CA LYS A 551 1.66 16.76 -36.46
C LYS A 551 1.40 15.86 -37.67
N LYS A 552 2.15 16.03 -38.77
CA LYS A 552 2.03 15.20 -39.97
C LYS A 552 2.32 13.73 -39.68
N ILE A 553 3.37 13.44 -38.91
CA ILE A 553 3.74 12.06 -38.54
C ILE A 553 2.76 11.49 -37.52
N ALA A 554 2.37 12.28 -36.51
CA ALA A 554 1.40 11.87 -35.49
C ALA A 554 0.06 11.40 -36.08
N LYS A 555 -0.41 12.01 -37.18
CA LYS A 555 -1.62 11.56 -37.90
C LYS A 555 -1.53 10.11 -38.39
N LYS A 556 -0.33 9.59 -38.70
CA LYS A 556 -0.13 8.18 -39.08
C LYS A 556 -0.35 7.23 -37.90
N TYR A 557 -0.22 7.74 -36.68
CA TYR A 557 -0.36 7.00 -35.43
C TYR A 557 -1.68 7.31 -34.71
N GLY A 558 -2.70 7.78 -35.46
CA GLY A 558 -4.05 7.97 -34.95
C GLY A 558 -4.32 9.33 -34.30
N TYR A 559 -3.41 10.31 -34.42
CA TYR A 559 -3.66 11.64 -33.88
C TYR A 559 -4.89 12.31 -34.51
N THR A 560 -5.80 12.81 -33.66
CA THR A 560 -6.88 13.72 -34.06
C THR A 560 -6.84 15.01 -33.25
N SER A 561 -7.38 16.10 -33.80
CA SER A 561 -7.48 17.37 -33.06
C SER A 561 -8.53 17.33 -31.94
N ARG A 562 -9.37 16.29 -31.87
CA ARG A 562 -10.35 16.07 -30.80
C ARG A 562 -9.74 15.25 -29.67
N ASP A 563 -9.13 14.11 -30.01
CA ASP A 563 -8.78 13.05 -29.05
C ASP A 563 -7.28 13.07 -28.70
N GLY A 564 -6.48 13.87 -29.41
CA GLY A 564 -5.03 13.88 -29.24
C GLY A 564 -4.39 12.62 -29.81
N ILE A 565 -3.31 12.15 -29.17
CA ILE A 565 -2.61 10.90 -29.53
C ILE A 565 -2.46 10.04 -28.29
N SER A 566 -2.59 8.72 -28.45
CA SER A 566 -2.34 7.77 -27.36
C SER A 566 -0.91 7.88 -26.83
N ALA A 567 -0.77 7.84 -25.50
CA ALA A 567 0.51 7.88 -24.81
C ALA A 567 1.47 6.78 -25.31
N THR A 568 0.93 5.62 -25.70
CA THR A 568 1.69 4.46 -26.21
C THR A 568 2.29 4.64 -27.59
N LYS A 569 1.95 5.73 -28.29
CA LYS A 569 2.45 6.00 -29.64
C LYS A 569 3.39 7.19 -29.72
N ILE A 570 3.65 7.89 -28.62
CA ILE A 570 4.51 9.08 -28.59
C ILE A 570 5.96 8.75 -28.98
N ASN A 571 6.54 7.69 -28.42
CA ASN A 571 7.87 7.23 -28.78
C ASN A 571 8.00 6.93 -30.29
N ASN A 572 7.00 6.29 -30.89
CA ASN A 572 6.98 5.97 -32.32
C ASN A 572 6.95 7.24 -33.18
N VAL A 573 6.16 8.25 -32.79
CA VAL A 573 6.16 9.56 -33.45
C VAL A 573 7.53 10.22 -33.36
N VAL A 574 8.17 10.22 -32.17
CA VAL A 574 9.50 10.82 -32.00
C VAL A 574 10.53 10.09 -32.87
N ASN A 575 10.52 8.75 -32.89
CA ASN A 575 11.43 7.94 -33.69
C ASN A 575 11.30 8.22 -35.19
N ASP A 576 10.08 8.27 -35.71
CA ASP A 576 9.84 8.59 -37.11
C ASP A 576 10.23 10.03 -37.46
N VAL A 577 9.97 10.99 -36.57
CA VAL A 577 10.40 12.39 -36.78
C VAL A 577 11.93 12.48 -36.80
N LEU A 578 12.62 11.80 -35.89
CA LEU A 578 14.09 11.76 -35.85
C LEU A 578 14.67 11.10 -37.11
N LYS A 579 14.08 9.99 -37.56
CA LYS A 579 14.46 9.32 -38.81
C LYS A 579 14.27 10.24 -40.02
N ASP A 580 13.15 10.96 -40.10
CA ASP A 580 12.85 11.92 -41.15
C ASP A 580 13.79 13.14 -41.14
N TYR A 581 14.32 13.52 -39.96
CA TYR A 581 15.43 14.48 -39.83
C TYR A 581 16.83 13.88 -40.06
N GLY A 582 16.94 12.60 -40.41
CA GLY A 582 18.21 11.94 -40.71
C GLY A 582 19.03 11.52 -39.48
N TYR A 583 18.35 11.23 -38.35
CA TYR A 583 18.92 10.70 -37.11
C TYR A 583 18.43 9.27 -36.83
N SER A 584 18.58 8.35 -37.79
CA SER A 584 18.09 6.97 -37.69
C SER A 584 18.73 6.12 -36.59
N LYS A 585 19.87 6.56 -36.03
CA LYS A 585 20.54 5.91 -34.89
C LYS A 585 20.08 6.44 -33.53
N SER A 586 19.37 7.57 -33.52
CA SER A 586 18.72 8.09 -32.32
C SER A 586 17.46 7.28 -32.02
N ASN A 587 17.09 7.22 -30.75
CA ASN A 587 15.92 6.46 -30.32
C ASN A 587 15.20 7.16 -29.18
N CYS A 588 13.88 7.01 -29.16
CA CYS A 588 12.97 7.36 -28.10
C CYS A 588 12.34 6.08 -27.53
N LYS A 589 12.43 5.93 -26.20
CA LYS A 589 11.86 4.78 -25.47
C LYS A 589 10.70 5.26 -24.61
N GLY A 590 9.52 4.66 -24.76
CA GLY A 590 8.37 4.88 -23.88
C GLY A 590 8.50 3.99 -22.64
N ILE A 591 8.45 4.56 -21.45
CA ILE A 591 8.72 3.91 -20.16
C ILE A 591 7.47 4.05 -19.30
N TYR A 592 6.93 2.91 -18.86
CA TYR A 592 5.65 2.83 -18.13
C TYR A 592 5.84 2.35 -16.69
N VAL A 593 7.05 1.89 -16.37
CA VAL A 593 7.53 1.52 -15.05
C VAL A 593 8.79 2.34 -14.82
N TRP A 594 8.74 3.31 -13.91
CA TRP A 594 9.81 4.30 -13.75
C TRP A 594 9.97 4.71 -12.29
N ASN A 595 11.02 5.47 -11.99
CA ASN A 595 11.21 6.16 -10.71
C ASN A 595 11.91 7.52 -10.92
N PHE A 596 11.85 8.39 -9.92
CA PHE A 596 12.46 9.72 -9.99
C PHE A 596 13.96 9.67 -10.32
N LYS A 597 14.72 8.77 -9.70
CA LYS A 597 16.18 8.68 -9.86
C LYS A 597 16.57 8.39 -11.31
N ASN A 598 15.92 7.41 -11.94
CA ASN A 598 16.30 6.87 -13.24
C ASN A 598 15.69 7.65 -14.41
N GLN A 599 14.42 8.05 -14.33
CA GLN A 599 13.72 8.69 -15.46
C GLN A 599 13.60 10.21 -15.35
N VAL A 600 13.89 10.81 -14.19
CA VAL A 600 13.95 12.26 -14.03
C VAL A 600 15.38 12.71 -13.81
N LYS A 601 15.98 12.35 -12.66
CA LYS A 601 17.27 12.89 -12.23
C LYS A 601 18.39 12.52 -13.22
N LYS A 602 18.56 11.24 -13.55
CA LYS A 602 19.61 10.76 -14.46
C LYS A 602 19.49 11.34 -15.87
N GLU A 603 18.28 11.48 -16.40
CA GLU A 603 18.07 12.07 -17.74
C GLU A 603 18.45 13.56 -17.75
N ILE A 604 17.95 14.33 -16.77
CA ILE A 604 18.26 15.75 -16.63
C ILE A 604 19.75 15.97 -16.34
N ASP A 605 20.38 15.14 -15.50
CA ASP A 605 21.83 15.18 -15.24
C ASP A 605 22.65 14.98 -16.51
N ASN A 606 22.16 14.17 -17.45
CA ASN A 606 22.76 13.98 -18.76
C ASN A 606 22.30 14.99 -19.84
N ASN A 607 21.61 16.07 -19.44
CA ASN A 607 21.09 17.10 -20.36
C ASN A 607 20.09 16.54 -21.38
N ARG A 608 19.25 15.59 -20.95
CA ARG A 608 18.19 15.01 -21.78
C ARG A 608 16.83 15.36 -21.17
N PRO A 609 16.03 16.24 -21.81
CA PRO A 609 14.66 16.52 -21.36
C PRO A 609 13.77 15.30 -21.62
N VAL A 610 12.68 15.21 -20.87
CA VAL A 610 11.79 14.04 -20.92
C VAL A 610 10.35 14.47 -21.23
N ILE A 611 9.65 13.69 -22.03
CA ILE A 611 8.22 13.90 -22.31
C ILE A 611 7.45 13.03 -21.33
N MET A 612 6.55 13.62 -20.55
CA MET A 612 5.83 12.93 -19.48
C MET A 612 4.33 13.04 -19.73
N ASN A 613 3.65 11.90 -19.82
CA ASN A 613 2.20 11.82 -19.91
C ASN A 613 1.64 11.58 -18.53
N ILE A 614 0.50 12.19 -18.23
CA ILE A 614 -0.12 12.15 -16.92
C ILE A 614 -1.63 11.89 -17.11
N ALA A 615 -2.14 10.86 -16.45
CA ALA A 615 -3.50 10.39 -16.68
C ALA A 615 -4.53 11.06 -15.75
N ARG A 616 -4.18 11.29 -14.47
CA ARG A 616 -5.10 11.83 -13.44
C ARG A 616 -4.51 13.09 -12.82
N GLY A 617 -5.29 13.74 -11.96
CA GLY A 617 -4.77 14.86 -11.17
C GLY A 617 -4.97 16.22 -11.81
N TYR A 618 -4.28 17.22 -11.25
CA TYR A 618 -4.23 18.56 -11.83
C TYR A 618 -3.77 18.56 -13.29
N TYR A 619 -2.84 17.65 -13.66
CA TYR A 619 -2.41 17.44 -15.05
C TYR A 619 -3.04 16.19 -15.68
N GLY A 620 -4.26 15.81 -15.26
CA GLY A 620 -4.96 14.66 -15.82
C GLY A 620 -5.16 14.79 -17.33
N ASN A 621 -5.02 13.68 -18.05
CA ASN A 621 -5.06 13.60 -19.52
C ASN A 621 -4.18 14.61 -20.24
N HIS A 622 -2.97 14.81 -19.73
CA HIS A 622 -2.08 15.85 -20.24
C HIS A 622 -0.64 15.38 -20.41
N THR A 623 0.04 15.94 -21.42
CA THR A 623 1.47 15.69 -21.66
C THR A 623 2.27 16.95 -21.37
N VAL A 624 3.28 16.83 -20.52
CA VAL A 624 4.19 17.91 -20.11
C VAL A 624 5.63 17.60 -20.55
N THR A 625 6.48 18.63 -20.57
CA THR A 625 7.93 18.47 -20.79
C THR A 625 8.68 18.61 -19.47
N VAL A 626 9.29 17.53 -18.97
CA VAL A 626 10.21 17.57 -17.84
C VAL A 626 11.50 18.24 -18.27
N CYS A 627 11.81 19.36 -17.63
CA CYS A 627 12.97 20.19 -17.94
C CYS A 627 13.92 20.34 -16.75
N GLY A 628 13.63 19.74 -15.60
CA GLY A 628 14.46 19.89 -14.43
C GLY A 628 13.92 19.16 -13.21
N TYR A 629 14.59 19.37 -12.09
CA TYR A 629 14.15 18.91 -10.78
C TYR A 629 14.68 19.81 -9.66
N ALA A 630 14.05 19.73 -8.48
CA ALA A 630 14.58 20.26 -7.23
C ALA A 630 14.35 19.26 -6.10
N ILE A 631 15.31 19.13 -5.20
CA ILE A 631 15.22 18.25 -4.03
C ILE A 631 15.19 19.14 -2.79
N TYR A 632 14.23 18.87 -1.91
CA TYR A 632 14.03 19.59 -0.65
C TYR A 632 14.15 18.62 0.52
N LYS A 633 14.58 19.15 1.66
CA LYS A 633 14.60 18.48 2.96
C LYS A 633 13.63 19.21 3.89
N ARG A 634 12.72 18.47 4.49
CA ARG A 634 11.82 18.90 5.56
C ARG A 634 12.39 18.42 6.89
N SER A 635 12.58 19.33 7.83
CA SER A 635 12.95 19.02 9.21
C SER A 635 11.79 19.34 10.14
N SER A 636 11.35 18.37 10.95
CA SER A 636 10.38 18.60 12.03
C SER A 636 10.93 18.12 13.36
N LYS A 637 10.48 18.75 14.44
CA LYS A 637 10.88 18.43 15.81
C LYS A 637 9.63 18.19 16.65
N LYS A 638 9.51 17.00 17.24
CA LYS A 638 8.45 16.64 18.19
C LYS A 638 9.15 16.11 19.44
N SER A 639 9.05 16.83 20.54
CA SER A 639 9.81 16.54 21.78
C SER A 639 11.33 16.52 21.56
N LYS A 640 12.07 15.54 22.12
CA LYS A 640 13.53 15.37 21.92
C LYS A 640 13.90 14.71 20.59
N ILE A 641 12.92 14.44 19.71
CA ILE A 641 13.11 13.70 18.46
C ILE A 641 13.06 14.67 17.28
N SER A 642 14.12 14.64 16.47
CA SER A 642 14.24 15.35 15.20
C SER A 642 14.02 14.36 14.05
N SER A 643 13.24 14.75 13.05
CA SER A 643 12.90 13.91 11.91
C SER A 643 13.15 14.67 10.61
N ASN A 644 13.88 14.07 9.67
CA ASN A 644 14.13 14.67 8.36
C ASN A 644 13.53 13.85 7.21
N LYS A 645 12.78 14.50 6.32
CA LYS A 645 12.19 13.88 5.12
C LYS A 645 12.59 14.59 3.84
N THR A 646 12.96 13.82 2.81
CA THR A 646 13.32 14.36 1.50
C THR A 646 12.09 14.39 0.59
N TYR A 647 11.94 15.47 -0.17
CA TYR A 647 10.88 15.65 -1.17
C TYR A 647 11.50 15.98 -2.52
N ASN A 648 11.18 15.16 -3.52
CA ASN A 648 11.61 15.33 -4.89
C ASN A 648 10.57 16.14 -5.67
N MET A 649 10.98 17.20 -6.35
CA MET A 649 10.11 18.06 -7.15
C MET A 649 10.52 17.97 -8.61
N ILE A 650 9.61 17.55 -9.48
CA ILE A 650 9.82 17.48 -10.93
C ILE A 650 9.49 18.84 -11.52
N GLN A 651 10.42 19.45 -12.26
CA GLN A 651 10.19 20.73 -12.92
C GLN A 651 9.74 20.52 -14.36
N VAL A 652 8.64 21.16 -14.75
CA VAL A 652 8.00 20.95 -16.05
C VAL A 652 7.67 22.26 -16.77
N TYR A 653 7.67 22.20 -18.09
CA TYR A 653 6.82 23.06 -18.92
C TYR A 653 5.50 22.32 -19.14
N ASP A 654 4.42 22.85 -18.58
CA ASP A 654 3.09 22.25 -18.70
C ASP A 654 2.47 22.44 -20.09
N GLY A 655 2.86 23.47 -20.85
CA GLY A 655 2.25 23.78 -22.14
C GLY A 655 0.91 24.52 -22.04
N TRP A 656 0.35 24.71 -20.85
CA TRP A 656 -0.75 25.66 -20.62
C TRP A 656 -0.21 27.07 -20.42
N THR A 657 0.94 27.16 -19.76
CA THR A 657 1.66 28.39 -19.47
C THR A 657 3.00 28.43 -20.20
N THR A 658 3.63 29.61 -20.21
CA THR A 658 4.95 29.83 -20.83
C THR A 658 6.11 29.71 -19.85
N TYR A 659 5.83 29.52 -18.55
CA TYR A 659 6.81 29.43 -17.48
C TYR A 659 6.83 28.04 -16.86
N LYS A 660 7.84 27.78 -16.03
CA LYS A 660 8.06 26.47 -15.43
C LYS A 660 7.16 26.30 -14.21
N ARG A 661 6.61 25.10 -14.04
CA ARG A 661 5.89 24.66 -12.84
C ARG A 661 6.61 23.48 -12.20
N PHE A 662 6.18 23.13 -11.00
CA PHE A 662 6.63 21.92 -10.34
C PHE A 662 5.49 20.93 -10.11
N ILE A 663 5.88 19.67 -10.04
CA ILE A 663 5.12 18.52 -9.61
C ILE A 663 5.83 17.98 -8.37
N ASP A 664 5.10 17.80 -7.27
CA ASP A 664 5.58 17.05 -6.11
C ASP A 664 5.62 15.58 -6.47
N TYR A 665 6.81 14.98 -6.58
CA TYR A 665 6.95 13.56 -6.96
C TYR A 665 6.29 12.65 -5.93
N SER A 666 6.44 12.94 -4.65
CA SER A 666 5.90 12.08 -3.59
C SER A 666 4.37 12.11 -3.64
N ALA A 667 3.78 13.30 -3.69
CA ALA A 667 2.34 13.38 -3.89
C ALA A 667 1.93 12.78 -5.24
N PHE A 668 2.71 12.97 -6.31
CA PHE A 668 2.39 12.47 -7.65
C PHE A 668 2.48 10.94 -7.78
N ALA A 669 3.33 10.30 -7.00
CA ALA A 669 3.59 8.86 -7.07
C ALA A 669 2.82 8.06 -6.02
N TYR A 670 2.45 8.66 -4.89
CA TYR A 670 1.94 7.94 -3.71
C TYR A 670 0.45 8.22 -3.41
N ASP A 671 -0.04 9.43 -3.68
CA ASP A 671 -1.43 9.81 -3.34
C ASP A 671 -2.39 9.37 -4.47
N LEU A 672 -2.83 8.12 -4.55
CA LEU A 672 -3.59 7.66 -5.74
C LEU A 672 -5.01 8.29 -5.85
N VAL A 673 -5.46 9.03 -4.82
CA VAL A 673 -6.69 9.86 -4.86
C VAL A 673 -6.45 11.14 -5.66
N THR A 674 -5.32 11.84 -5.45
CA THR A 674 -5.01 13.11 -6.14
C THR A 674 -3.98 13.00 -7.26
N SER A 675 -3.32 11.85 -7.41
CA SER A 675 -2.19 11.61 -8.29
C SER A 675 -2.36 10.52 -9.33
N GLY A 676 -1.52 10.59 -10.38
CA GLY A 676 -1.84 10.00 -11.68
C GLY A 676 -0.77 9.08 -12.23
N PHE A 677 -1.24 7.94 -12.73
CA PHE A 677 -0.56 7.10 -13.72
C PHE A 677 0.15 7.95 -14.76
N GLY A 678 1.46 7.72 -14.94
CA GLY A 678 2.26 8.50 -15.87
C GLY A 678 3.28 7.65 -16.62
N SER A 679 3.51 8.01 -17.88
CA SER A 679 4.53 7.39 -18.72
C SER A 679 5.56 8.42 -19.19
N PHE A 680 6.80 7.98 -19.34
CA PHE A 680 7.94 8.81 -19.70
C PHE A 680 8.43 8.42 -21.08
N ASN A 681 8.80 9.38 -21.92
CA ASN A 681 9.46 9.12 -23.19
C ASN A 681 10.83 9.78 -23.17
N THR A 682 11.88 8.95 -23.02
CA THR A 682 13.27 9.40 -22.96
C THR A 682 13.88 9.35 -24.35
N VAL A 683 14.65 10.38 -24.72
CA VAL A 683 15.23 10.52 -26.06
C VAL A 683 16.75 10.45 -25.95
N THR A 684 17.35 9.46 -26.61
CA THR A 684 18.80 9.36 -26.76
C THR A 684 19.18 9.73 -28.18
N MET A 685 19.92 10.83 -28.31
CA MET A 685 20.38 11.32 -29.60
C MET A 685 21.76 10.76 -29.95
N LYS A 686 21.94 10.33 -31.20
CA LYS A 686 23.22 9.94 -31.80
C LYS A 686 23.41 10.70 -33.11
N LYS A 687 24.63 11.17 -33.37
CA LYS A 687 24.97 11.98 -34.55
C LYS A 687 24.98 11.17 -35.84
#